data_AF-A0A953PHJ1-F1
#
_entry.id   AF-A0A953PHJ1-F1
#
_cell.length_a   1.000
_cell.length_b   1.000
_cell.length_c   1.000
_cell.angle_alpha   90.00
_cell.angle_beta   90.00
_cell.angle_gamma   90.00
#
_symmetry.space_group_name_H-M   'P 1'
#
loop_
_entity.id
_entity.type
_entity.pdbx_description
1 polymer ?
#
loop_
_entity_poly.entity_id
_entity_poly.type
_entity_poly.pdbx_seq_one_letter_code
_entity_poly.pdbx_strand_id
1 'polypeptide(L)'
;MIRKVLLLLLVGGPLACASDYYVDCNYGSNGNSGTSPQMAWRTLLKVGISSFEPGDTINLLRDCMWNETLTPPSSGSSTAKIKIDSYGNGRPPHLTGYLAIDSQWWRQVGSTNVWYATLYSGTSGLSNVVQCGIRGFYCLTQAPSQLKYVRFGTVWGVGQASQVALGQDRDWWYDATNYILYVYSASGNPAAHYGNIAPIVLSGGTVLNLNNVSWLEIQHLQIDWFDAYGVQVQGASDHLWLANMVADSEVENGAAPLGFYVHPGATPVDIHLYNTDAHMNYAGYRFDGCTGGGCAFEIVNCRAYGNRAYGIMDNVQGAVSYDYCHLYANNLATAVTVDVSGTPGPTAGGHNIVAETPPWMREWRRWPAYTTVTYDDPGLVEDSDTYVNSLLPMMAAKEIPLSIAVVTGGSYSQSIIGEVQGWINAGWDINAHSISHEYWDPPAASCGANGSFPVPCHAFESFQYVGTKATTATLSVTHPSPGHATLTVTTSPDDPAADISWNLTPAAPGQAATGLDTLGGVLYTLQQRGVFSITLDSNAKSTARSISLADVTNLDIATAAQNLDLDETQMETEEMSWSLGWMNLNFTGLPANRVYVMPGTYGDPVTENIAAGLGYAGVRGTGSLKPCCGANTTLASGYDVLNILSQGMVPNYQGLSYQQLRNRVAQDVFKNALWGRPIGYFWHVNELRPDEVTNFMDALVQAGATLKSNTQMVNVLLACQANDAVPSGYVAGSYYVCAASGVEADFRPTVNSPVRDAGANLGAEYQYDLMGTNQNSFGTGWEMGAYVYVPENLSAMH
;
A
#
# COMPACT_ATOMS: atom_id res chain seq x y z
N MET A 1 -7.09 -93.35 10.85
CA MET A 1 -7.76 -92.26 11.59
C MET A 1 -6.89 -91.01 11.49
N ILE A 2 -7.55 -89.84 11.37
CA ILE A 2 -7.01 -88.47 11.42
C ILE A 2 -6.25 -88.00 10.16
N ARG A 3 -6.99 -87.41 9.21
CA ARG A 3 -6.48 -86.39 8.28
C ARG A 3 -6.67 -85.03 8.94
N LYS A 4 -5.58 -84.29 9.16
CA LYS A 4 -5.60 -82.89 9.61
C LYS A 4 -6.08 -82.01 8.44
N VAL A 5 -7.17 -81.30 8.66
CA VAL A 5 -7.63 -80.21 7.78
C VAL A 5 -6.97 -78.93 8.29
N LEU A 6 -6.18 -78.29 7.42
CA LEU A 6 -5.61 -76.97 7.65
C LEU A 6 -6.61 -75.96 7.09
N LEU A 7 -7.23 -75.16 7.96
CA LEU A 7 -8.15 -74.08 7.59
C LEU A 7 -7.31 -72.82 7.34
N LEU A 8 -7.21 -72.38 6.09
CA LEU A 8 -6.57 -71.12 5.72
C LEU A 8 -7.62 -70.00 5.86
N LEU A 9 -7.53 -69.19 6.92
CA LEU A 9 -8.31 -67.95 7.02
C LEU A 9 -7.73 -66.93 6.04
N LEU A 10 -8.40 -66.71 4.91
CA LEU A 10 -8.24 -65.50 4.12
C LEU A 10 -8.85 -64.33 4.91
N VAL A 11 -8.00 -63.54 5.55
CA VAL A 11 -8.35 -62.20 6.03
C VAL A 11 -8.47 -61.30 4.79
N GLY A 12 -9.67 -61.22 4.23
CA GLY A 12 -10.00 -60.21 3.24
C GLY A 12 -10.10 -58.85 3.94
N GLY A 13 -9.00 -58.10 3.97
CA GLY A 13 -9.08 -56.67 4.25
C GLY A 13 -9.89 -56.00 3.13
N PRO A 14 -10.78 -55.04 3.44
CA PRO A 14 -11.47 -54.28 2.39
C PRO A 14 -10.43 -53.57 1.53
N LEU A 15 -10.45 -53.84 0.22
CA LEU A 15 -9.84 -52.96 -0.78
C LEU A 15 -10.67 -51.67 -0.76
N ALA A 16 -10.25 -50.69 0.04
CA ALA A 16 -10.78 -49.34 -0.06
C ALA A 16 -10.41 -48.82 -1.45
N CYS A 17 -11.40 -48.77 -2.34
CA CYS A 17 -11.23 -48.16 -3.66
C CYS A 17 -11.39 -46.66 -3.49
N ALA A 18 -10.44 -45.89 -4.02
CA ALA A 18 -10.55 -44.44 -4.14
C ALA A 18 -11.89 -44.06 -4.78
N SER A 19 -12.59 -43.09 -4.19
CA SER A 19 -13.88 -42.58 -4.65
C SER A 19 -13.75 -41.18 -5.26
N ASP A 20 -14.50 -40.94 -6.32
CA ASP A 20 -14.64 -39.62 -6.94
C ASP A 20 -15.90 -38.92 -6.43
N TYR A 21 -15.73 -37.72 -5.89
CA TYR A 21 -16.80 -36.81 -5.49
C TYR A 21 -16.87 -35.63 -6.44
N TYR A 22 -18.08 -35.09 -6.65
CA TYR A 22 -18.35 -34.02 -7.60
C TYR A 22 -19.14 -32.90 -6.92
N VAL A 23 -18.78 -31.66 -7.20
CA VAL A 23 -19.44 -30.44 -6.68
C VAL A 23 -19.83 -29.52 -7.84
N ASP A 24 -21.09 -29.11 -7.88
CA ASP A 24 -21.71 -28.29 -8.92
C ASP A 24 -22.59 -27.21 -8.27
N CYS A 25 -22.14 -25.95 -8.32
CA CYS A 25 -22.85 -24.78 -7.81
C CYS A 25 -24.19 -24.49 -8.52
N ASN A 26 -24.35 -24.95 -9.77
CA ASN A 26 -25.47 -24.62 -10.66
C ASN A 26 -26.59 -25.66 -10.61
N TYR A 27 -26.25 -26.96 -10.53
CA TYR A 27 -27.20 -28.06 -10.61
C TYR A 27 -27.09 -29.06 -9.46
N GLY A 28 -26.02 -29.03 -8.67
CA GLY A 28 -25.81 -29.95 -7.56
C GLY A 28 -26.82 -29.79 -6.42
N SER A 29 -26.80 -30.70 -5.47
CA SER A 29 -27.61 -30.63 -4.24
C SER A 29 -26.88 -31.32 -3.09
N ASN A 30 -26.86 -30.71 -1.90
CA ASN A 30 -26.20 -31.31 -0.73
C ASN A 30 -26.91 -32.56 -0.18
N GLY A 31 -28.11 -32.87 -0.70
CA GLY A 31 -28.79 -34.15 -0.47
C GLY A 31 -28.37 -35.27 -1.44
N ASN A 32 -27.58 -34.97 -2.47
CA ASN A 32 -27.06 -35.98 -3.39
C ASN A 32 -25.89 -36.76 -2.76
N SER A 33 -25.56 -37.92 -3.35
CA SER A 33 -24.43 -38.74 -2.90
C SER A 33 -23.06 -38.10 -3.15
N GLY A 34 -22.94 -37.22 -4.14
CA GLY A 34 -21.67 -36.64 -4.58
C GLY A 34 -20.89 -37.54 -5.53
N THR A 35 -21.26 -38.81 -5.71
CA THR A 35 -20.44 -39.85 -6.35
C THR A 35 -20.53 -39.91 -7.89
N SER A 36 -21.13 -38.90 -8.52
CA SER A 36 -21.17 -38.72 -9.98
C SER A 36 -21.48 -37.27 -10.32
N PRO A 37 -21.13 -36.77 -11.53
CA PRO A 37 -21.48 -35.43 -11.96
C PRO A 37 -22.98 -35.11 -11.87
N GLN A 38 -23.84 -36.08 -12.20
CA GLN A 38 -25.31 -35.90 -12.17
C GLN A 38 -25.87 -35.87 -10.75
N MET A 39 -25.15 -36.44 -9.78
CA MET A 39 -25.48 -36.46 -8.36
C MET A 39 -24.46 -35.66 -7.56
N ALA A 40 -23.95 -34.57 -8.11
CA ALA A 40 -22.97 -33.71 -7.45
C ALA A 40 -23.56 -33.04 -6.20
N TRP A 41 -22.71 -32.79 -5.20
CA TRP A 41 -23.00 -31.82 -4.14
C TRP A 41 -23.04 -30.41 -4.70
N ARG A 42 -23.49 -29.44 -3.91
CA ARG A 42 -23.54 -28.05 -4.36
C ARG A 42 -22.46 -27.16 -3.75
N THR A 43 -22.20 -27.34 -2.47
CA THR A 43 -21.52 -26.32 -1.67
C THR A 43 -20.18 -26.81 -1.16
N LEU A 44 -19.24 -25.88 -0.96
CA LEU A 44 -17.93 -26.20 -0.37
C LEU A 44 -18.07 -26.53 1.12
N LEU A 45 -19.07 -25.96 1.80
CA LEU A 45 -19.44 -26.39 3.15
C LEU A 45 -19.73 -27.90 3.22
N LYS A 46 -20.38 -28.49 2.20
CA LYS A 46 -20.67 -29.93 2.19
C LYS A 46 -19.38 -30.76 2.10
N VAL A 47 -18.38 -30.28 1.37
CA VAL A 47 -17.05 -30.89 1.35
C VAL A 47 -16.41 -30.83 2.73
N GLY A 48 -16.41 -29.65 3.37
CA GLY A 48 -15.75 -29.43 4.65
C GLY A 48 -16.36 -30.15 5.86
N ILE A 49 -17.58 -30.67 5.75
CA ILE A 49 -18.24 -31.48 6.78
C ILE A 49 -18.36 -32.97 6.42
N SER A 50 -17.78 -33.38 5.28
CA SER A 50 -17.73 -34.78 4.86
C SER A 50 -16.45 -35.45 5.39
N SER A 51 -16.27 -36.73 5.12
CA SER A 51 -15.06 -37.47 5.48
C SER A 51 -14.58 -38.23 4.25
N PHE A 52 -13.26 -38.21 4.04
CA PHE A 52 -12.63 -38.78 2.86
C PHE A 52 -11.53 -39.74 3.28
N GLU A 53 -11.32 -40.78 2.48
CA GLU A 53 -10.27 -41.78 2.68
C GLU A 53 -9.04 -41.48 1.79
N PRO A 54 -7.85 -41.96 2.15
CA PRO A 54 -6.67 -41.81 1.31
C PRO A 54 -6.88 -42.32 -0.13
N GLY A 55 -6.63 -41.44 -1.11
CA GLY A 55 -6.82 -41.71 -2.54
C GLY A 55 -8.09 -41.11 -3.15
N ASP A 56 -9.04 -40.63 -2.33
CA ASP A 56 -10.26 -39.99 -2.84
C ASP A 56 -9.96 -38.70 -3.63
N THR A 57 -10.82 -38.40 -4.60
CA THR A 57 -10.75 -37.18 -5.42
C THR A 57 -12.03 -36.36 -5.30
N ILE A 58 -11.91 -35.05 -5.10
CA ILE A 58 -13.01 -34.10 -5.01
C ILE A 58 -12.92 -33.16 -6.21
N ASN A 59 -13.88 -33.27 -7.13
CA ASN A 59 -13.91 -32.56 -8.40
C ASN A 59 -14.89 -31.37 -8.32
N LEU A 60 -14.38 -30.15 -8.48
CA LEU A 60 -15.15 -28.92 -8.55
C LEU A 60 -15.47 -28.57 -10.02
N LEU A 61 -16.72 -28.26 -10.32
CA LEU A 61 -17.13 -27.98 -11.70
C LEU A 61 -16.50 -26.67 -12.20
N ARG A 62 -15.97 -26.68 -13.42
CA ARG A 62 -15.57 -25.46 -14.15
C ARG A 62 -16.76 -24.53 -14.42
N ASP A 63 -16.49 -23.24 -14.57
CA ASP A 63 -17.49 -22.14 -14.64
C ASP A 63 -18.37 -21.99 -13.37
N CYS A 64 -18.06 -22.70 -12.29
CA CYS A 64 -18.69 -22.45 -11.00
C CYS A 64 -17.94 -21.43 -10.15
N MET A 65 -18.73 -20.60 -9.47
CA MET A 65 -18.27 -19.61 -8.51
C MET A 65 -18.85 -19.93 -7.13
N TRP A 66 -18.00 -19.93 -6.10
CA TRP A 66 -18.39 -20.13 -4.71
C TRP A 66 -17.90 -18.98 -3.84
N ASN A 67 -18.84 -18.37 -3.12
CA ASN A 67 -18.56 -17.40 -2.06
C ASN A 67 -18.46 -18.10 -0.69
N GLU A 68 -17.70 -19.19 -0.63
CA GLU A 68 -17.60 -20.08 0.53
C GLU A 68 -16.13 -20.41 0.83
N THR A 69 -15.83 -20.65 2.10
CA THR A 69 -14.54 -21.21 2.50
C THR A 69 -14.49 -22.71 2.18
N LEU A 70 -13.40 -23.16 1.57
CA LEU A 70 -13.05 -24.57 1.46
C LEU A 70 -12.11 -24.95 2.63
N THR A 71 -12.51 -25.93 3.43
CA THR A 71 -11.68 -26.51 4.50
C THR A 71 -11.69 -28.02 4.36
N PRO A 72 -10.70 -28.63 3.69
CA PRO A 72 -10.59 -30.08 3.60
C PRO A 72 -10.50 -30.70 5.01
N PRO A 73 -11.35 -31.68 5.36
CA PRO A 73 -11.45 -32.20 6.72
C PRO A 73 -10.64 -33.48 6.98
N SER A 74 -9.96 -34.02 5.96
CA SER A 74 -9.34 -35.34 6.00
C SER A 74 -7.94 -35.30 5.40
N SER A 75 -7.10 -36.25 5.81
CA SER A 75 -5.73 -36.41 5.31
C SER A 75 -5.62 -37.65 4.43
N GLY A 76 -4.76 -37.59 3.42
CA GLY A 76 -4.35 -38.77 2.68
C GLY A 76 -3.30 -39.59 3.42
N SER A 77 -2.54 -40.36 2.66
CA SER A 77 -1.38 -41.13 3.13
C SER A 77 -0.21 -41.02 2.17
N SER A 78 0.97 -41.47 2.61
CA SER A 78 2.19 -41.50 1.78
C SER A 78 2.08 -42.28 0.48
N THR A 79 1.11 -43.19 0.38
CA THR A 79 0.87 -44.00 -0.82
C THR A 79 -0.35 -43.56 -1.62
N ALA A 80 -1.17 -42.65 -1.07
CA ALA A 80 -2.43 -42.22 -1.67
C ALA A 80 -2.85 -40.86 -1.11
N LYS A 81 -2.54 -39.78 -1.84
CA LYS A 81 -2.98 -38.43 -1.51
C LYS A 81 -4.50 -38.31 -1.72
N ILE A 82 -5.17 -37.44 -0.95
CA ILE A 82 -6.50 -36.96 -1.34
C ILE A 82 -6.30 -35.83 -2.35
N LYS A 83 -7.08 -35.86 -3.43
CA LYS A 83 -7.00 -34.86 -4.50
C LYS A 83 -8.20 -33.93 -4.48
N ILE A 84 -7.98 -32.65 -4.71
CA ILE A 84 -9.02 -31.67 -5.00
C ILE A 84 -8.66 -31.05 -6.35
N ASP A 85 -9.55 -31.19 -7.33
CA ASP A 85 -9.27 -30.80 -8.71
C ASP A 85 -10.55 -30.25 -9.38
N SER A 86 -10.43 -29.83 -10.63
CA SER A 86 -11.49 -29.36 -11.50
C SER A 86 -12.03 -30.48 -12.41
N TYR A 87 -13.31 -30.38 -12.80
CA TYR A 87 -13.87 -31.19 -13.88
C TYR A 87 -14.77 -30.36 -14.80
N GLY A 88 -15.08 -30.93 -15.97
CA GLY A 88 -15.85 -30.24 -17.00
C GLY A 88 -14.98 -29.37 -17.91
N ASN A 89 -15.59 -28.41 -18.60
CA ASN A 89 -14.93 -27.48 -19.50
C ASN A 89 -15.21 -26.05 -19.04
N GLY A 90 -14.40 -25.09 -19.48
CA GLY A 90 -14.60 -23.67 -19.20
C GLY A 90 -13.58 -23.10 -18.21
N ARG A 91 -13.94 -21.99 -17.58
CA ARG A 91 -13.09 -21.28 -16.61
C ARG A 91 -12.84 -22.15 -15.38
N PRO A 92 -11.70 -22.00 -14.69
CA PRO A 92 -11.43 -22.74 -13.46
C PRO A 92 -12.55 -22.56 -12.43
N PRO A 93 -12.77 -23.55 -11.55
CA PRO A 93 -13.47 -23.35 -10.28
C PRO A 93 -13.01 -22.07 -9.59
N HIS A 94 -13.95 -21.17 -9.33
CA HIS A 94 -13.66 -19.83 -8.83
C HIS A 94 -14.16 -19.69 -7.39
N LEU A 95 -13.24 -19.56 -6.44
CA LEU A 95 -13.54 -19.31 -5.04
C LEU A 95 -13.26 -17.85 -4.74
N THR A 96 -14.26 -17.09 -4.30
CA THR A 96 -14.13 -15.64 -4.21
C THR A 96 -14.82 -15.04 -3.00
N GLY A 97 -14.18 -14.04 -2.38
CA GLY A 97 -14.82 -13.22 -1.37
C GLY A 97 -15.83 -12.23 -1.95
N TYR A 98 -15.87 -12.02 -3.26
CA TYR A 98 -16.67 -10.99 -3.94
C TYR A 98 -18.08 -11.47 -4.27
N LEU A 99 -19.11 -10.82 -3.70
CA LEU A 99 -20.50 -11.12 -4.04
C LEU A 99 -21.16 -9.95 -4.79
N ALA A 100 -21.22 -9.99 -6.12
CA ALA A 100 -21.98 -9.01 -6.89
C ALA A 100 -23.50 -9.14 -6.65
N ILE A 101 -24.16 -8.07 -6.21
CA ILE A 101 -25.59 -8.07 -5.91
C ILE A 101 -26.36 -7.45 -7.06
N ASP A 102 -27.05 -8.30 -7.83
CA ASP A 102 -27.89 -7.88 -8.96
C ASP A 102 -29.00 -6.89 -8.55
N SER A 103 -29.35 -6.01 -9.49
CA SER A 103 -30.36 -4.95 -9.29
C SER A 103 -31.70 -5.46 -8.75
N GLN A 104 -32.11 -6.68 -9.11
CA GLN A 104 -33.38 -7.27 -8.67
C GLN A 104 -33.43 -7.60 -7.16
N TRP A 105 -32.28 -7.65 -6.47
CA TRP A 105 -32.21 -8.00 -5.05
C TRP A 105 -32.30 -6.78 -4.13
N TRP A 106 -32.13 -5.59 -4.67
CA TRP A 106 -32.22 -4.36 -3.91
C TRP A 106 -33.67 -3.93 -3.66
N ARG A 107 -33.96 -3.53 -2.43
CA ARG A 107 -35.26 -3.00 -2.00
C ARG A 107 -35.05 -1.63 -1.36
N GLN A 108 -35.91 -0.68 -1.69
CA GLN A 108 -35.86 0.65 -1.09
C GLN A 108 -36.49 0.63 0.31
N VAL A 109 -35.89 1.34 1.25
CA VAL A 109 -36.44 1.56 2.58
C VAL A 109 -37.44 2.71 2.51
N GLY A 110 -38.72 2.40 2.49
CA GLY A 110 -39.79 3.40 2.38
C GLY A 110 -39.61 4.27 1.15
N SER A 111 -39.61 5.60 1.32
CA SER A 111 -39.34 6.60 0.28
C SER A 111 -38.00 7.31 0.48
N THR A 112 -37.00 6.63 1.06
CA THR A 112 -35.68 7.18 1.37
C THR A 112 -34.65 6.81 0.29
N ASN A 113 -33.44 7.39 0.35
CA ASN A 113 -32.30 6.99 -0.47
C ASN A 113 -31.55 5.75 0.09
N VAL A 114 -32.10 5.10 1.12
CA VAL A 114 -31.51 3.89 1.69
C VAL A 114 -32.12 2.66 1.02
N TRP A 115 -31.25 1.75 0.60
CA TRP A 115 -31.58 0.49 -0.04
C TRP A 115 -31.02 -0.66 0.77
N TYR A 116 -31.61 -1.85 0.64
CA TYR A 116 -31.12 -3.03 1.32
C TYR A 116 -31.20 -4.29 0.47
N ALA A 117 -30.31 -5.24 0.78
CA ALA A 117 -30.30 -6.60 0.24
C ALA A 117 -30.05 -7.60 1.38
N THR A 118 -30.87 -8.65 1.46
CA THR A 118 -30.68 -9.72 2.46
C THR A 118 -29.66 -10.73 1.92
N LEU A 119 -28.49 -10.83 2.56
CA LEU A 119 -27.39 -11.66 2.06
C LEU A 119 -27.54 -13.14 2.41
N TYR A 120 -28.14 -13.43 3.56
CA TYR A 120 -28.28 -14.79 4.07
C TYR A 120 -29.58 -14.98 4.87
N SER A 121 -30.10 -16.21 4.88
CA SER A 121 -31.14 -16.63 5.82
C SER A 121 -30.99 -18.11 6.17
N GLY A 122 -31.24 -18.45 7.43
CA GLY A 122 -31.35 -19.85 7.86
C GLY A 122 -32.65 -20.52 7.40
N THR A 123 -33.60 -19.76 6.85
CA THR A 123 -34.87 -20.29 6.33
C THR A 123 -34.81 -20.43 4.81
N SER A 124 -35.01 -21.66 4.32
CA SER A 124 -35.08 -21.93 2.88
C SER A 124 -36.36 -21.41 2.22
N GLY A 125 -36.28 -20.97 0.96
CA GLY A 125 -37.45 -20.65 0.12
C GLY A 125 -37.94 -19.19 0.18
N LEU A 126 -37.26 -18.34 0.93
CA LEU A 126 -37.42 -16.88 0.91
C LEU A 126 -36.97 -16.27 -0.42
N SER A 127 -37.80 -15.40 -0.99
CA SER A 127 -37.60 -14.72 -2.28
C SER A 127 -36.92 -13.35 -2.17
N ASN A 128 -36.53 -12.93 -0.97
CA ASN A 128 -35.84 -11.66 -0.72
C ASN A 128 -34.36 -11.82 -0.37
N VAL A 129 -33.86 -13.06 -0.32
CA VAL A 129 -32.45 -13.39 -0.08
C VAL A 129 -31.72 -13.42 -1.41
N VAL A 130 -30.51 -12.84 -1.48
CA VAL A 130 -29.68 -12.81 -2.69
C VAL A 130 -29.46 -14.23 -3.22
N GLN A 131 -29.75 -14.40 -4.50
CA GLN A 131 -29.54 -15.66 -5.23
C GLN A 131 -28.55 -15.50 -6.38
N CYS A 132 -27.83 -16.58 -6.68
CA CYS A 132 -26.88 -16.72 -7.79
C CYS A 132 -26.93 -18.15 -8.36
N GLY A 133 -26.03 -18.40 -9.32
CA GLY A 133 -26.05 -19.59 -10.16
C GLY A 133 -27.24 -19.58 -11.14
N ILE A 134 -27.19 -20.48 -12.12
CA ILE A 134 -28.17 -20.52 -13.23
C ILE A 134 -29.60 -20.82 -12.75
N ARG A 135 -29.75 -21.44 -11.57
CA ARG A 135 -31.05 -21.83 -11.01
C ARG A 135 -31.55 -20.92 -9.88
N GLY A 136 -30.86 -19.81 -9.59
CA GLY A 136 -31.29 -18.87 -8.55
C GLY A 136 -31.30 -19.49 -7.15
N PHE A 137 -30.15 -19.97 -6.70
CA PHE A 137 -29.97 -20.49 -5.34
C PHE A 137 -29.33 -19.46 -4.44
N TYR A 138 -29.50 -19.58 -3.11
CA TYR A 138 -28.79 -18.69 -2.19
C TYR A 138 -27.29 -18.79 -2.38
N CYS A 139 -26.66 -17.63 -2.48
CA CYS A 139 -25.22 -17.55 -2.68
C CYS A 139 -24.43 -17.97 -1.45
N LEU A 140 -24.96 -17.63 -0.28
CA LEU A 140 -24.29 -17.87 0.98
C LEU A 140 -24.93 -19.05 1.68
N THR A 141 -24.10 -20.01 2.07
CA THR A 141 -24.48 -21.17 2.87
C THR A 141 -24.26 -20.95 4.35
N GLN A 142 -23.53 -19.89 4.70
CA GLN A 142 -23.27 -19.40 6.04
C GLN A 142 -23.43 -17.89 6.07
N ALA A 143 -23.85 -17.34 7.20
CA ALA A 143 -23.93 -15.90 7.40
C ALA A 143 -22.52 -15.28 7.44
N PRO A 144 -22.28 -14.16 6.74
CA PRO A 144 -21.10 -13.34 6.98
C PRO A 144 -21.08 -12.90 8.45
N SER A 145 -20.01 -13.20 9.17
CA SER A 145 -19.86 -12.78 10.57
C SER A 145 -19.67 -11.25 10.69
N GLN A 146 -19.14 -10.64 9.65
CA GLN A 146 -18.90 -9.21 9.50
C GLN A 146 -18.78 -8.87 8.01
N LEU A 147 -18.88 -7.58 7.69
CA LEU A 147 -18.42 -7.01 6.42
C LEU A 147 -17.48 -5.87 6.77
N LYS A 148 -16.27 -5.85 6.21
CA LYS A 148 -15.34 -4.71 6.31
C LYS A 148 -15.27 -3.88 5.04
N TYR A 149 -15.64 -4.47 3.90
CA TYR A 149 -15.48 -3.87 2.59
C TYR A 149 -16.72 -4.09 1.73
N VAL A 150 -17.21 -2.99 1.14
CA VAL A 150 -18.27 -3.01 0.12
C VAL A 150 -17.81 -2.12 -1.03
N ARG A 151 -17.69 -2.70 -2.22
CA ARG A 151 -17.29 -2.00 -3.44
C ARG A 151 -18.51 -1.51 -4.19
N PHE A 152 -18.48 -0.26 -4.66
CA PHE A 152 -19.50 0.42 -5.46
C PHE A 152 -18.88 0.78 -6.82
N GLY A 153 -19.15 -0.03 -7.84
CA GLY A 153 -18.41 0.00 -9.10
C GLY A 153 -16.93 -0.31 -8.84
N THR A 154 -16.06 0.68 -9.02
CA THR A 154 -14.61 0.56 -8.79
C THR A 154 -14.13 1.22 -7.50
N VAL A 155 -15.04 1.82 -6.73
CA VAL A 155 -14.75 2.65 -5.53
C VAL A 155 -15.18 1.91 -4.27
N TRP A 156 -14.38 1.93 -3.22
CA TRP A 156 -14.78 1.39 -1.92
C TRP A 156 -15.72 2.35 -1.18
N GLY A 157 -16.80 1.82 -0.60
CA GLY A 157 -17.77 2.60 0.15
C GLY A 157 -17.38 2.83 1.61
N VAL A 158 -18.08 3.76 2.25
CA VAL A 158 -17.81 4.19 3.63
C VAL A 158 -18.72 3.43 4.60
N GLY A 159 -18.12 2.67 5.52
CA GLY A 159 -18.86 1.92 6.53
C GLY A 159 -19.38 2.86 7.64
N GLN A 160 -20.69 2.82 7.89
CA GLN A 160 -21.37 3.59 8.92
C GLN A 160 -21.76 2.72 10.12
N ALA A 161 -21.92 3.35 11.28
CA ALA A 161 -22.24 2.64 12.54
C ALA A 161 -23.68 2.11 12.61
N SER A 162 -24.60 2.63 11.80
CA SER A 162 -26.02 2.24 11.82
C SER A 162 -26.74 2.63 10.53
N GLN A 163 -27.94 2.07 10.31
CA GLN A 163 -28.80 2.45 9.18
C GLN A 163 -29.13 3.95 9.14
N VAL A 164 -29.35 4.57 10.29
CA VAL A 164 -29.77 5.98 10.37
C VAL A 164 -28.62 6.96 10.10
N ALA A 165 -27.37 6.48 10.15
CA ALA A 165 -26.18 7.26 9.82
C ALA A 165 -25.89 7.29 8.31
N LEU A 166 -26.60 6.50 7.50
CA LEU A 166 -26.47 6.50 6.04
C LEU A 166 -27.01 7.82 5.48
N GLY A 167 -26.13 8.68 4.97
CA GLY A 167 -26.47 10.04 4.54
C GLY A 167 -25.93 10.44 3.17
N GLN A 168 -24.91 9.76 2.66
CA GLN A 168 -24.18 10.10 1.43
C GLN A 168 -24.01 8.88 0.52
N ASP A 169 -23.87 9.12 -0.79
CA ASP A 169 -23.63 8.06 -1.77
C ASP A 169 -22.45 7.17 -1.39
N ARG A 170 -22.70 5.84 -1.38
CA ARG A 170 -21.76 4.76 -1.00
C ARG A 170 -21.51 4.60 0.49
N ASP A 171 -22.25 5.32 1.34
CA ASP A 171 -22.40 4.89 2.72
C ASP A 171 -23.04 3.50 2.76
N TRP A 172 -22.53 2.63 3.64
CA TRP A 172 -23.11 1.31 3.86
C TRP A 172 -23.09 0.91 5.33
N TRP A 173 -24.01 0.05 5.72
CA TRP A 173 -24.07 -0.53 7.05
C TRP A 173 -24.53 -1.98 6.95
N TYR A 174 -23.87 -2.87 7.69
CA TYR A 174 -24.25 -4.27 7.77
C TYR A 174 -24.97 -4.58 9.08
N ASP A 175 -26.23 -4.97 8.97
CA ASP A 175 -26.97 -5.55 10.09
C ASP A 175 -26.58 -7.03 10.24
N ALA A 176 -25.56 -7.28 11.07
CA ALA A 176 -25.09 -8.64 11.35
C ALA A 176 -26.10 -9.51 12.10
N THR A 177 -27.16 -8.94 12.69
CA THR A 177 -28.21 -9.71 13.38
C THR A 177 -29.19 -10.31 12.37
N ASN A 178 -29.54 -9.54 11.35
CA ASN A 178 -30.51 -9.95 10.33
C ASN A 178 -29.87 -10.33 8.97
N TYR A 179 -28.55 -10.20 8.87
CA TYR A 179 -27.73 -10.48 7.69
C TYR A 179 -28.11 -9.62 6.47
N ILE A 180 -28.42 -8.35 6.72
CA ILE A 180 -28.88 -7.39 5.70
C ILE A 180 -27.80 -6.33 5.47
N LEU A 181 -27.43 -6.13 4.21
CA LEU A 181 -26.60 -5.00 3.79
C LEU A 181 -27.50 -3.83 3.44
N TYR A 182 -27.31 -2.70 4.11
CA TYR A 182 -27.92 -1.42 3.78
C TYR A 182 -26.90 -0.52 3.07
N VAL A 183 -27.35 0.21 2.06
CA VAL A 183 -26.53 1.18 1.32
C VAL A 183 -27.30 2.45 1.04
N TYR A 184 -26.61 3.57 0.92
CA TYR A 184 -27.19 4.82 0.43
C TYR A 184 -26.96 4.96 -1.09
N SER A 185 -28.03 5.34 -1.80
CA SER A 185 -28.00 5.64 -3.23
C SER A 185 -29.00 6.75 -3.56
N ALA A 186 -28.48 7.94 -3.87
CA ALA A 186 -29.23 9.14 -4.19
C ALA A 186 -30.01 9.01 -5.51
N SER A 187 -29.54 8.17 -6.43
CA SER A 187 -30.06 8.07 -7.80
C SER A 187 -30.73 6.72 -8.08
N GLY A 188 -31.53 6.23 -7.12
CA GLY A 188 -32.35 5.04 -7.30
C GLY A 188 -31.61 3.74 -6.97
N ASN A 189 -31.95 2.66 -7.69
CA ASN A 189 -31.41 1.33 -7.41
C ASN A 189 -29.87 1.36 -7.44
N PRO A 190 -29.19 0.92 -6.37
CA PRO A 190 -27.76 1.08 -6.25
C PRO A 190 -27.02 0.34 -7.36
N ALA A 191 -27.42 -0.88 -7.73
CA ALA A 191 -26.74 -1.65 -8.79
C ALA A 191 -26.82 -0.95 -10.16
N ALA A 192 -27.90 -0.22 -10.42
CA ALA A 192 -28.01 0.60 -11.63
C ALA A 192 -27.21 1.89 -11.55
N HIS A 193 -27.22 2.57 -10.39
CA HIS A 193 -26.52 3.84 -10.17
C HIS A 193 -24.99 3.69 -10.20
N TYR A 194 -24.46 2.70 -9.48
CA TYR A 194 -23.03 2.48 -9.36
C TYR A 194 -22.47 1.44 -10.34
N GLY A 195 -23.34 0.82 -11.16
CA GLY A 195 -23.01 -0.28 -12.08
C GLY A 195 -22.89 -1.65 -11.42
N ASN A 196 -22.31 -1.73 -10.21
CA ASN A 196 -22.29 -2.94 -9.38
C ASN A 196 -22.08 -2.59 -7.90
N ILE A 197 -22.60 -3.43 -6.99
CA ILE A 197 -22.29 -3.39 -5.57
C ILE A 197 -21.89 -4.77 -5.14
N ALA A 198 -20.72 -4.87 -4.53
CA ALA A 198 -20.17 -6.13 -4.08
C ALA A 198 -19.57 -6.02 -2.68
N PRO A 199 -20.24 -6.56 -1.65
CA PRO A 199 -19.58 -6.85 -0.38
C PRO A 199 -18.51 -7.94 -0.53
N ILE A 200 -17.44 -7.82 0.26
CA ILE A 200 -16.51 -8.92 0.53
C ILE A 200 -17.11 -9.78 1.64
N VAL A 201 -17.75 -10.89 1.27
CA VAL A 201 -18.61 -11.69 2.17
C VAL A 201 -17.84 -12.70 3.03
N LEU A 202 -16.58 -12.97 2.71
CA LEU A 202 -15.66 -13.78 3.52
C LEU A 202 -14.73 -12.91 4.39
N SER A 203 -15.21 -11.72 4.80
CA SER A 203 -14.39 -10.69 5.41
C SER A 203 -13.70 -11.11 6.73
N GLY A 204 -12.38 -10.96 6.77
CA GLY A 204 -11.50 -11.39 7.86
C GLY A 204 -11.25 -12.90 7.92
N GLY A 205 -11.73 -13.65 6.94
CA GLY A 205 -11.61 -15.11 6.87
C GLY A 205 -10.56 -15.61 5.87
N THR A 206 -10.56 -16.92 5.69
CA THR A 206 -9.71 -17.62 4.73
C THR A 206 -10.58 -18.24 3.64
N VAL A 207 -10.16 -18.16 2.37
CA VAL A 207 -10.89 -18.80 1.27
C VAL A 207 -10.58 -20.31 1.20
N LEU A 208 -9.30 -20.69 1.17
CA LEU A 208 -8.85 -22.09 1.30
C LEU A 208 -8.05 -22.28 2.59
N ASN A 209 -8.60 -23.04 3.54
CA ASN A 209 -8.00 -23.25 4.85
C ASN A 209 -7.55 -24.70 5.03
N LEU A 210 -6.23 -24.92 5.08
CA LEU A 210 -5.60 -26.20 5.36
C LEU A 210 -5.10 -26.21 6.80
N ASN A 211 -5.80 -26.92 7.68
CA ASN A 211 -5.53 -26.92 9.12
C ASN A 211 -5.50 -28.34 9.68
N ASN A 212 -4.33 -28.80 10.13
CA ASN A 212 -4.08 -30.16 10.61
C ASN A 212 -4.41 -31.24 9.58
N VAL A 213 -4.05 -31.01 8.32
CA VAL A 213 -4.24 -31.96 7.22
C VAL A 213 -2.94 -32.24 6.48
N SER A 214 -2.78 -33.48 6.03
CA SER A 214 -1.59 -33.92 5.31
C SER A 214 -1.90 -34.80 4.11
N TRP A 215 -0.93 -34.93 3.22
CA TRP A 215 -1.01 -35.75 2.00
C TRP A 215 -2.18 -35.32 1.10
N LEU A 216 -2.21 -34.02 0.79
CA LEU A 216 -3.20 -33.42 -0.09
C LEU A 216 -2.55 -32.89 -1.37
N GLU A 217 -3.26 -33.05 -2.48
CA GLU A 217 -2.94 -32.39 -3.74
C GLU A 217 -4.15 -31.57 -4.18
N ILE A 218 -3.95 -30.27 -4.37
CA ILE A 218 -5.02 -29.33 -4.73
C ILE A 218 -4.61 -28.61 -5.99
N GLN A 219 -5.43 -28.69 -7.03
CA GLN A 219 -5.12 -28.12 -8.33
C GLN A 219 -6.27 -27.35 -8.98
N HIS A 220 -5.90 -26.48 -9.92
CA HIS A 220 -6.81 -25.81 -10.86
C HIS A 220 -7.89 -24.92 -10.21
N LEU A 221 -7.52 -24.20 -9.15
CA LEU A 221 -8.43 -23.27 -8.46
C LEU A 221 -8.02 -21.82 -8.68
N GLN A 222 -8.99 -20.99 -9.06
CA GLN A 222 -8.86 -19.54 -9.01
C GLN A 222 -9.41 -19.04 -7.68
N ILE A 223 -8.57 -18.38 -6.88
CA ILE A 223 -8.95 -17.76 -5.61
C ILE A 223 -8.73 -16.26 -5.70
N ASP A 224 -9.77 -15.47 -5.43
CA ASP A 224 -9.63 -14.01 -5.41
C ASP A 224 -10.54 -13.23 -4.46
N TRP A 225 -10.34 -11.91 -4.43
CA TRP A 225 -11.15 -10.93 -3.69
C TRP A 225 -11.34 -11.24 -2.18
N PHE A 226 -10.27 -11.67 -1.51
CA PHE A 226 -10.24 -11.90 -0.07
C PHE A 226 -9.56 -10.74 0.65
N ASP A 227 -10.02 -10.34 1.83
CA ASP A 227 -9.41 -9.23 2.59
C ASP A 227 -8.41 -9.71 3.67
N ALA A 228 -8.34 -11.02 3.94
CA ALA A 228 -7.41 -11.61 4.89
C ALA A 228 -6.50 -12.67 4.24
N TYR A 229 -7.00 -13.87 3.91
CA TYR A 229 -6.15 -14.96 3.41
C TYR A 229 -6.78 -15.69 2.22
N GLY A 230 -6.03 -15.82 1.12
CA GLY A 230 -6.44 -16.61 -0.04
C GLY A 230 -6.31 -18.09 0.28
N VAL A 231 -5.08 -18.55 0.41
CA VAL A 231 -4.71 -19.88 0.89
C VAL A 231 -3.99 -19.77 2.22
N GLN A 232 -4.47 -20.49 3.23
CA GLN A 232 -3.83 -20.56 4.53
C GLN A 232 -3.46 -22.00 4.87
N VAL A 233 -2.19 -22.23 5.19
CA VAL A 233 -1.68 -23.50 5.71
C VAL A 233 -1.26 -23.32 7.15
N GLN A 234 -1.83 -24.10 8.06
CA GLN A 234 -1.64 -23.92 9.51
C GLN A 234 -1.77 -25.23 10.30
N GLY A 235 -1.55 -25.13 11.61
CA GLY A 235 -1.56 -26.28 12.50
C GLY A 235 -0.39 -27.23 12.19
N ALA A 236 -0.65 -28.53 12.25
CA ALA A 236 0.33 -29.58 11.92
C ALA A 236 0.29 -30.03 10.45
N SER A 237 -0.22 -29.18 9.54
CA SER A 237 -0.33 -29.53 8.12
C SER A 237 1.04 -29.67 7.45
N ASP A 238 1.22 -30.70 6.64
CA ASP A 238 2.48 -31.06 5.96
C ASP A 238 2.20 -32.05 4.82
N HIS A 239 3.14 -32.27 3.90
CA HIS A 239 2.94 -33.11 2.69
C HIS A 239 1.80 -32.59 1.81
N LEU A 240 1.97 -31.38 1.30
CA LEU A 240 0.96 -30.64 0.53
C LEU A 240 1.51 -30.25 -0.84
N TRP A 241 0.72 -30.47 -1.89
CA TRP A 241 0.99 -30.01 -3.25
C TRP A 241 -0.12 -29.07 -3.68
N LEU A 242 0.16 -27.77 -3.74
CA LEU A 242 -0.76 -26.76 -4.24
C LEU A 242 -0.27 -26.34 -5.62
N ALA A 243 -1.00 -26.74 -6.68
CA ALA A 243 -0.49 -26.62 -8.04
C ALA A 243 -1.49 -26.01 -9.03
N ASN A 244 -1.02 -25.25 -10.02
CA ASN A 244 -1.90 -24.66 -11.05
C ASN A 244 -3.02 -23.80 -10.43
N MET A 245 -2.65 -22.97 -9.46
CA MET A 245 -3.57 -22.17 -8.64
C MET A 245 -3.21 -20.69 -8.65
N VAL A 246 -4.24 -19.86 -8.50
CA VAL A 246 -4.09 -18.41 -8.36
C VAL A 246 -4.66 -17.99 -7.02
N ALA A 247 -3.96 -17.12 -6.30
CA ALA A 247 -4.43 -16.48 -5.07
C ALA A 247 -4.17 -14.98 -5.13
N ASP A 248 -5.08 -14.26 -5.77
CA ASP A 248 -4.94 -12.84 -6.08
C ASP A 248 -5.96 -12.02 -5.30
N SER A 249 -5.57 -10.93 -4.66
CA SER A 249 -6.57 -10.08 -4.04
C SER A 249 -6.31 -8.62 -4.26
N GLU A 250 -7.35 -7.90 -4.65
CA GLU A 250 -7.32 -6.47 -4.91
C GLU A 250 -7.88 -5.66 -3.73
N VAL A 251 -8.11 -6.30 -2.58
CA VAL A 251 -8.69 -5.65 -1.40
C VAL A 251 -7.60 -4.95 -0.60
N GLU A 252 -7.84 -3.67 -0.31
CA GLU A 252 -6.87 -2.77 0.31
C GLU A 252 -7.03 -2.77 1.85
N ASN A 253 -6.43 -3.76 2.52
CA ASN A 253 -6.60 -4.01 3.98
C ASN A 253 -5.30 -4.02 4.82
N GLY A 254 -4.61 -2.88 4.93
CA GLY A 254 -3.41 -2.82 5.76
C GLY A 254 -2.38 -3.89 5.38
N ALA A 255 -1.88 -4.65 6.36
CA ALA A 255 -0.87 -5.73 6.19
C ALA A 255 -1.43 -7.10 5.73
N ALA A 256 -2.68 -7.12 5.25
CA ALA A 256 -3.33 -8.22 4.54
C ALA A 256 -4.06 -7.61 3.33
N PRO A 257 -4.53 -8.36 2.32
CA PRO A 257 -4.61 -9.81 2.23
C PRO A 257 -3.27 -10.50 1.93
N LEU A 258 -3.14 -11.78 2.29
CA LEU A 258 -1.99 -12.62 1.92
C LEU A 258 -2.43 -13.70 0.95
N GLY A 259 -1.70 -13.86 -0.17
CA GLY A 259 -2.04 -14.82 -1.22
C GLY A 259 -1.92 -16.26 -0.74
N PHE A 260 -0.70 -16.78 -0.71
CA PHE A 260 -0.36 -18.05 -0.07
C PHE A 260 0.32 -17.78 1.27
N TYR A 261 -0.39 -18.04 2.36
CA TYR A 261 0.08 -17.84 3.72
C TYR A 261 0.31 -19.16 4.45
N VAL A 262 1.58 -19.49 4.71
CA VAL A 262 1.98 -20.72 5.39
C VAL A 262 2.50 -20.35 6.78
N HIS A 263 1.77 -20.73 7.82
CA HIS A 263 2.12 -20.47 9.21
C HIS A 263 1.85 -21.70 10.09
N PRO A 264 2.65 -22.75 9.93
CA PRO A 264 2.46 -23.98 10.70
C PRO A 264 2.68 -23.74 12.20
N GLY A 265 1.95 -24.47 13.02
CA GLY A 265 2.24 -24.64 14.45
C GLY A 265 3.25 -25.75 14.73
N ALA A 266 3.67 -26.48 13.68
CA ALA A 266 4.64 -27.57 13.71
C ALA A 266 5.84 -27.27 12.78
N THR A 267 6.63 -28.29 12.45
CA THR A 267 7.83 -28.19 11.58
C THR A 267 7.60 -28.95 10.27
N PRO A 268 6.79 -28.43 9.33
CA PRO A 268 6.57 -29.09 8.04
C PRO A 268 7.82 -29.07 7.17
N VAL A 269 8.02 -30.13 6.41
CA VAL A 269 9.20 -30.31 5.56
C VAL A 269 8.85 -30.59 4.10
N ASP A 270 7.56 -30.69 3.78
CA ASP A 270 7.09 -31.19 2.48
C ASP A 270 5.87 -30.36 2.01
N ILE A 271 6.07 -29.06 1.78
CA ILE A 271 5.04 -28.17 1.24
C ILE A 271 5.54 -27.58 -0.08
N HIS A 272 4.78 -27.84 -1.15
CA HIS A 272 5.11 -27.46 -2.52
C HIS A 272 4.05 -26.54 -3.12
N LEU A 273 4.51 -25.42 -3.69
CA LEU A 273 3.71 -24.49 -4.49
C LEU A 273 4.21 -24.52 -5.94
N TYR A 274 3.41 -25.07 -6.85
CA TYR A 274 3.81 -25.36 -8.23
C TYR A 274 2.92 -24.65 -9.24
N ASN A 275 3.48 -23.98 -10.24
CA ASN A 275 2.66 -23.29 -11.26
C ASN A 275 1.63 -22.35 -10.60
N THR A 276 2.07 -21.53 -9.65
CA THR A 276 1.17 -20.67 -8.86
C THR A 276 1.36 -19.19 -9.17
N ASP A 277 0.27 -18.44 -9.08
CA ASP A 277 0.27 -16.99 -9.20
C ASP A 277 -0.29 -16.34 -7.94
N ALA A 278 0.34 -15.27 -7.48
CA ALA A 278 -0.08 -14.50 -6.32
C ALA A 278 0.16 -13.01 -6.56
N HIS A 279 -0.77 -12.38 -7.26
CA HIS A 279 -0.74 -10.98 -7.66
C HIS A 279 -1.58 -10.10 -6.73
N MET A 280 -1.20 -8.83 -6.65
CA MET A 280 -1.94 -7.77 -5.95
C MET A 280 -2.22 -7.97 -4.45
N ASN A 281 -1.69 -8.99 -3.79
CA ASN A 281 -1.85 -9.15 -2.35
C ASN A 281 -1.06 -8.09 -1.57
N TYR A 282 -1.20 -8.05 -0.24
CA TYR A 282 -0.17 -7.43 0.59
C TYR A 282 1.17 -8.16 0.42
N ALA A 283 1.20 -9.49 0.55
CA ALA A 283 2.33 -10.30 0.14
C ALA A 283 1.83 -11.50 -0.66
N GLY A 284 2.53 -11.83 -1.75
CA GLY A 284 2.15 -12.93 -2.63
C GLY A 284 2.28 -14.27 -1.90
N TYR A 285 3.51 -14.60 -1.51
CA TYR A 285 3.85 -15.79 -0.73
C TYR A 285 4.44 -15.38 0.62
N ARG A 286 3.86 -15.82 1.72
CA ARG A 286 4.33 -15.47 3.07
C ARG A 286 4.43 -16.70 3.97
N PHE A 287 5.57 -16.80 4.64
CA PHE A 287 5.90 -17.92 5.52
C PHE A 287 6.27 -17.39 6.92
N ASP A 288 5.50 -17.81 7.93
CA ASP A 288 5.67 -17.43 9.35
C ASP A 288 5.66 -18.68 10.27
N GLY A 289 5.82 -18.53 11.59
CA GLY A 289 5.56 -19.59 12.59
C GLY A 289 6.70 -20.58 12.90
N CYS A 290 7.57 -20.90 11.93
CA CYS A 290 8.66 -21.88 12.10
C CYS A 290 9.92 -21.34 12.81
N THR A 291 9.74 -20.80 14.02
CA THR A 291 10.83 -20.11 14.76
C THR A 291 11.94 -21.05 15.27
N GLY A 292 11.68 -22.36 15.36
CA GLY A 292 12.66 -23.38 15.76
C GLY A 292 13.56 -23.89 14.64
N GLY A 293 13.34 -23.46 13.38
CA GLY A 293 14.02 -23.98 12.20
C GLY A 293 13.58 -25.40 11.83
N GLY A 294 14.21 -25.96 10.79
CA GLY A 294 13.94 -27.32 10.31
C GLY A 294 12.76 -27.45 9.36
N CYS A 295 12.04 -26.36 9.07
CA CYS A 295 11.03 -26.36 8.02
C CYS A 295 11.67 -26.34 6.63
N ALA A 296 10.91 -26.80 5.64
CA ALA A 296 11.26 -26.67 4.23
C ALA A 296 10.01 -26.39 3.39
N PHE A 297 10.13 -25.41 2.51
CA PHE A 297 9.08 -25.01 1.57
C PHE A 297 9.69 -24.83 0.17
N GLU A 298 8.98 -25.31 -0.85
CA GLU A 298 9.45 -25.24 -2.23
C GLU A 298 8.42 -24.53 -3.11
N ILE A 299 8.90 -23.59 -3.92
CA ILE A 299 8.12 -22.85 -4.90
C ILE A 299 8.75 -23.01 -6.28
N VAL A 300 8.01 -23.51 -7.27
CA VAL A 300 8.51 -23.67 -8.65
C VAL A 300 7.47 -23.16 -9.65
N ASN A 301 7.93 -22.50 -10.71
CA ASN A 301 7.08 -21.91 -11.75
C ASN A 301 6.09 -20.89 -11.17
N CYS A 302 6.59 -19.86 -10.49
CA CYS A 302 5.71 -18.92 -9.78
C CYS A 302 5.71 -17.51 -10.36
N ARG A 303 4.58 -16.80 -10.21
CA ARG A 303 4.51 -15.36 -10.51
C ARG A 303 3.94 -14.59 -9.34
N ALA A 304 4.47 -13.39 -9.11
CA ALA A 304 3.95 -12.47 -8.11
C ALA A 304 4.18 -11.04 -8.59
N TYR A 305 3.09 -10.33 -8.88
CA TYR A 305 3.14 -9.00 -9.49
C TYR A 305 2.33 -8.00 -8.70
N GLY A 306 2.90 -6.82 -8.47
CA GLY A 306 2.18 -5.71 -7.86
C GLY A 306 1.71 -5.95 -6.42
N ASN A 307 2.28 -6.91 -5.69
CA ASN A 307 1.99 -7.08 -4.27
C ASN A 307 2.50 -5.86 -3.48
N ARG A 308 1.82 -5.53 -2.37
CA ARG A 308 2.07 -4.27 -1.68
C ARG A 308 3.34 -4.21 -0.85
N ALA A 309 3.73 -5.34 -0.29
CA ALA A 309 5.03 -5.66 0.26
C ALA A 309 5.79 -6.53 -0.77
N TYR A 310 6.39 -7.64 -0.39
CA TYR A 310 7.24 -8.42 -1.32
C TYR A 310 6.47 -9.52 -2.06
N GLY A 311 7.05 -9.98 -3.18
CA GLY A 311 6.57 -11.19 -3.86
C GLY A 311 6.68 -12.42 -2.96
N ILE A 312 7.83 -12.62 -2.30
CA ILE A 312 8.05 -13.70 -1.32
C ILE A 312 8.58 -13.13 0.01
N MET A 313 7.97 -13.53 1.12
CA MET A 313 8.41 -13.21 2.48
C MET A 313 8.74 -14.49 3.26
N ASP A 314 10.01 -14.69 3.56
CA ASP A 314 10.52 -15.80 4.39
C ASP A 314 10.86 -15.28 5.80
N ASN A 315 9.93 -15.42 6.74
CA ASN A 315 10.19 -15.14 8.16
C ASN A 315 10.47 -16.43 8.95
N VAL A 316 10.96 -17.46 8.26
CA VAL A 316 11.16 -18.83 8.76
C VAL A 316 12.61 -19.28 8.60
N GLN A 317 13.53 -18.32 8.71
CA GLN A 317 14.98 -18.50 8.75
C GLN A 317 15.59 -19.13 7.47
N GLY A 318 15.08 -18.75 6.30
CA GLY A 318 15.61 -19.23 5.02
C GLY A 318 15.13 -20.62 4.63
N ALA A 319 14.00 -21.06 5.19
CA ALA A 319 13.40 -22.37 4.91
C ALA A 319 12.71 -22.44 3.53
N VAL A 320 12.53 -21.30 2.85
CA VAL A 320 11.89 -21.24 1.54
C VAL A 320 12.94 -21.34 0.43
N SER A 321 12.67 -22.20 -0.54
CA SER A 321 13.40 -22.25 -1.81
C SER A 321 12.47 -21.89 -2.97
N TYR A 322 12.98 -21.16 -3.97
CA TYR A 322 12.20 -20.82 -5.15
C TYR A 322 13.03 -20.86 -6.43
N ASP A 323 12.49 -21.45 -7.50
CA ASP A 323 13.11 -21.47 -8.83
C ASP A 323 12.06 -21.27 -9.92
N TYR A 324 12.50 -20.85 -11.11
CA TYR A 324 11.60 -20.59 -12.24
C TYR A 324 10.48 -19.60 -11.92
N CYS A 325 10.79 -18.55 -11.16
CA CYS A 325 9.82 -17.53 -10.78
C CYS A 325 10.05 -16.19 -11.48
N HIS A 326 8.97 -15.44 -11.65
CA HIS A 326 8.99 -14.04 -12.05
C HIS A 326 8.27 -13.18 -11.02
N LEU A 327 9.05 -12.43 -10.24
CA LEU A 327 8.55 -11.49 -9.23
C LEU A 327 8.80 -10.08 -9.77
N TYR A 328 7.77 -9.28 -9.97
CA TYR A 328 7.92 -7.98 -10.62
C TYR A 328 7.05 -6.90 -9.98
N ALA A 329 7.69 -5.74 -9.74
CA ALA A 329 7.04 -4.53 -9.26
C ALA A 329 6.17 -4.75 -8.03
N ASN A 330 6.55 -5.67 -7.13
CA ASN A 330 6.03 -5.64 -5.78
C ASN A 330 6.75 -4.54 -4.99
N ASN A 331 6.31 -4.31 -3.75
CA ASN A 331 6.69 -3.24 -2.84
C ASN A 331 6.22 -1.88 -3.38
N LEU A 332 5.04 -1.42 -2.96
CA LEU A 332 4.51 -0.16 -3.46
C LEU A 332 5.37 1.03 -3.07
N ALA A 333 6.00 1.00 -1.89
CA ALA A 333 6.78 2.12 -1.39
C ALA A 333 7.85 2.56 -2.38
N THR A 334 8.58 1.60 -2.97
CA THR A 334 9.75 1.88 -3.83
C THR A 334 10.04 0.76 -4.83
N ALA A 335 10.69 1.10 -5.94
CA ALA A 335 11.28 0.14 -6.87
C ALA A 335 12.36 -0.71 -6.19
N VAL A 336 12.39 -2.01 -6.50
CA VAL A 336 13.32 -2.97 -5.87
C VAL A 336 14.05 -3.79 -6.94
N THR A 337 15.31 -4.09 -6.65
CA THR A 337 16.15 -5.00 -7.46
C THR A 337 16.01 -6.46 -7.01
N VAL A 338 15.55 -6.66 -5.78
CA VAL A 338 15.32 -7.96 -5.16
C VAL A 338 13.92 -7.93 -4.57
N ASP A 339 13.08 -8.87 -5.01
CA ASP A 339 11.65 -8.88 -4.71
C ASP A 339 11.28 -9.98 -3.70
N VAL A 340 12.18 -10.17 -2.74
CA VAL A 340 12.04 -11.12 -1.65
C VAL A 340 12.53 -10.49 -0.34
N SER A 341 12.04 -10.98 0.80
CA SER A 341 12.47 -10.53 2.13
C SER A 341 12.63 -11.68 3.11
N GLY A 342 13.36 -11.44 4.20
CA GLY A 342 13.64 -12.41 5.26
C GLY A 342 15.05 -12.30 5.80
N THR A 343 15.32 -12.89 6.96
CA THR A 343 16.68 -12.97 7.53
C THR A 343 16.90 -14.27 8.32
N PRO A 344 17.64 -15.25 7.77
CA PRO A 344 17.97 -15.38 6.35
C PRO A 344 16.73 -15.35 5.45
N GLY A 345 16.85 -14.79 4.24
CA GLY A 345 15.78 -14.76 3.24
C GLY A 345 15.69 -16.07 2.44
N PRO A 346 14.73 -16.16 1.50
CA PRO A 346 14.52 -17.38 0.72
C PRO A 346 15.72 -17.67 -0.20
N THR A 347 15.99 -18.95 -0.44
CA THR A 347 17.06 -19.41 -1.33
C THR A 347 16.58 -19.39 -2.78
N ALA A 348 17.23 -18.56 -3.61
CA ALA A 348 16.93 -18.45 -5.04
C ALA A 348 17.62 -19.55 -5.87
N GLY A 349 16.85 -20.20 -6.74
CA GLY A 349 17.33 -21.04 -7.83
C GLY A 349 17.90 -20.22 -8.99
N GLY A 350 18.47 -20.93 -9.97
CA GLY A 350 19.24 -20.33 -11.07
C GLY A 350 18.43 -19.81 -12.25
N HIS A 351 17.13 -20.06 -12.30
CA HIS A 351 16.29 -19.84 -13.49
C HIS A 351 15.24 -18.74 -13.32
N ASN A 352 15.32 -17.98 -12.22
CA ASN A 352 14.41 -16.88 -11.94
C ASN A 352 14.61 -15.73 -12.93
N ILE A 353 13.50 -15.10 -13.34
CA ILE A 353 13.53 -13.86 -14.10
C ILE A 353 13.89 -12.71 -13.16
N VAL A 354 14.84 -11.87 -13.58
CA VAL A 354 15.29 -10.71 -12.80
C VAL A 354 14.12 -9.76 -12.51
N ALA A 355 14.01 -9.28 -11.27
CA ALA A 355 12.87 -8.50 -10.78
C ALA A 355 12.62 -7.17 -11.52
N GLU A 356 13.63 -6.65 -12.22
CA GLU A 356 13.54 -5.45 -13.05
C GLU A 356 13.03 -5.73 -14.49
N THR A 357 12.81 -7.00 -14.86
CA THR A 357 12.32 -7.38 -16.20
C THR A 357 10.80 -7.25 -16.25
N PRO A 358 10.23 -6.34 -17.08
CA PRO A 358 8.79 -6.16 -17.15
C PRO A 358 8.08 -7.38 -17.75
N PRO A 359 6.96 -7.85 -17.16
CA PRO A 359 6.12 -8.87 -17.76
C PRO A 359 5.28 -8.27 -18.90
N TRP A 360 4.99 -9.08 -19.91
CA TRP A 360 4.00 -8.74 -20.93
C TRP A 360 2.71 -9.51 -20.68
N MET A 361 1.64 -8.78 -20.39
CA MET A 361 0.36 -9.32 -19.92
C MET A 361 -0.79 -8.67 -20.67
N ARG A 362 -1.96 -9.31 -20.66
CA ARG A 362 -3.09 -8.90 -21.50
C ARG A 362 -3.59 -7.50 -21.16
N GLU A 363 -3.95 -7.26 -19.90
CA GLU A 363 -4.45 -5.98 -19.43
C GLU A 363 -4.05 -5.79 -17.96
N TRP A 364 -3.58 -4.61 -17.57
CA TRP A 364 -3.19 -4.36 -16.17
C TRP A 364 -3.32 -2.89 -15.73
N ARG A 365 -3.55 -1.98 -16.69
CA ARG A 365 -3.65 -0.53 -16.43
C ARG A 365 -5.06 -0.18 -15.98
N ARG A 366 -5.34 -0.37 -14.70
CA ARG A 366 -6.62 -0.08 -14.06
C ARG A 366 -6.84 1.42 -13.85
N TRP A 367 -5.77 2.17 -13.59
CA TRP A 367 -5.78 3.62 -13.40
C TRP A 367 -4.76 4.32 -14.31
N PRO A 368 -4.95 5.62 -14.59
CA PRO A 368 -3.87 6.46 -15.09
C PRO A 368 -2.74 6.48 -14.05
N ALA A 369 -1.50 6.25 -14.46
CA ALA A 369 -0.33 6.30 -13.58
C ALA A 369 0.04 7.76 -13.24
N TYR A 370 -0.81 8.43 -12.46
CA TYR A 370 -0.62 9.83 -12.10
C TYR A 370 0.71 10.02 -11.39
N THR A 371 1.56 10.89 -11.97
CA THR A 371 2.94 11.08 -11.51
C THR A 371 3.28 12.56 -11.50
N THR A 372 3.89 13.07 -10.44
CA THR A 372 4.47 14.43 -10.41
C THR A 372 5.98 14.40 -10.45
N VAL A 373 6.58 15.49 -10.94
CA VAL A 373 8.03 15.71 -10.91
C VAL A 373 8.27 17.11 -10.39
N THR A 374 9.13 17.24 -9.40
CA THR A 374 9.42 18.53 -8.75
C THR A 374 10.91 18.75 -8.60
N TYR A 375 11.34 19.98 -8.84
CA TYR A 375 12.66 20.43 -8.42
C TYR A 375 12.55 21.17 -7.08
N ASP A 376 13.40 20.79 -6.12
CA ASP A 376 13.40 21.32 -4.76
C ASP A 376 14.61 22.22 -4.49
N ASP A 377 14.49 23.09 -3.50
CA ASP A 377 15.51 24.03 -3.02
C ASP A 377 15.94 25.24 -3.88
N PRO A 378 15.19 25.72 -4.91
CA PRO A 378 15.44 27.06 -5.41
C PRO A 378 15.25 28.09 -4.30
N GLY A 379 16.22 28.99 -4.15
CA GLY A 379 16.26 30.04 -3.12
C GLY A 379 17.05 29.66 -1.86
N LEU A 380 17.33 28.38 -1.65
CA LEU A 380 18.27 27.92 -0.63
C LEU A 380 19.69 27.80 -1.19
N VAL A 381 19.84 27.19 -2.37
CA VAL A 381 21.13 26.90 -2.99
C VAL A 381 21.41 27.91 -4.11
N GLU A 382 22.61 28.48 -4.14
CA GLU A 382 23.08 29.37 -5.22
C GLU A 382 23.11 28.61 -6.57
N ASP A 383 22.85 29.30 -7.67
CA ASP A 383 22.77 28.75 -9.05
C ASP A 383 21.66 27.70 -9.29
N SER A 384 20.81 27.43 -8.30
CA SER A 384 19.65 26.53 -8.43
C SER A 384 18.67 26.98 -9.52
N ASP A 385 18.48 28.28 -9.69
CA ASP A 385 17.68 28.90 -10.75
C ASP A 385 18.28 28.67 -12.14
N THR A 386 19.61 28.77 -12.27
CA THR A 386 20.34 28.48 -13.51
C THR A 386 20.16 27.02 -13.90
N TYR A 387 20.26 26.12 -12.91
CA TYR A 387 19.98 24.70 -13.13
C TYR A 387 18.53 24.47 -13.59
N VAL A 388 17.54 25.03 -12.89
CA VAL A 388 16.11 24.94 -13.30
C VAL A 388 15.92 25.45 -14.73
N ASN A 389 16.44 26.64 -15.04
CA ASN A 389 16.35 27.26 -16.37
C ASN A 389 16.93 26.37 -17.48
N SER A 390 17.98 25.59 -17.17
CA SER A 390 18.55 24.63 -18.13
C SER A 390 17.62 23.47 -18.47
N LEU A 391 16.68 23.12 -17.57
CA LEU A 391 15.74 22.01 -17.72
C LEU A 391 14.44 22.42 -18.43
N LEU A 392 13.98 23.66 -18.25
CA LEU A 392 12.67 24.13 -18.74
C LEU A 392 12.43 23.88 -20.24
N PRO A 393 13.39 24.11 -21.17
CA PRO A 393 13.18 23.82 -22.58
C PRO A 393 12.89 22.34 -22.86
N MET A 394 13.56 21.44 -22.14
CA MET A 394 13.37 20.00 -22.26
C MET A 394 11.99 19.58 -21.71
N MET A 395 11.60 20.12 -20.55
CA MET A 395 10.29 19.86 -19.96
C MET A 395 9.16 20.33 -20.90
N ALA A 396 9.27 21.53 -21.46
CA ALA A 396 8.29 22.09 -22.38
C ALA A 396 8.18 21.26 -23.67
N ALA A 397 9.32 20.86 -24.26
CA ALA A 397 9.35 20.03 -25.46
C ALA A 397 8.70 18.65 -25.28
N LYS A 398 8.65 18.14 -24.04
CA LYS A 398 8.04 16.86 -23.67
C LYS A 398 6.66 17.02 -23.02
N GLU A 399 6.13 18.24 -22.94
CA GLU A 399 4.87 18.57 -22.29
C GLU A 399 4.80 18.11 -20.81
N ILE A 400 5.94 18.18 -20.10
CA ILE A 400 6.05 17.77 -18.71
C ILE A 400 5.73 18.97 -17.81
N PRO A 401 4.65 18.91 -17.01
CA PRO A 401 4.30 19.97 -16.07
C PRO A 401 5.20 19.89 -14.83
N LEU A 402 6.36 20.56 -14.89
CA LEU A 402 7.30 20.64 -13.78
C LEU A 402 6.72 21.51 -12.65
N SER A 403 6.82 20.99 -11.43
CA SER A 403 6.69 21.79 -10.21
C SER A 403 8.06 22.27 -9.72
N ILE A 404 8.08 23.43 -9.07
CA ILE A 404 9.29 24.05 -8.52
C ILE A 404 8.99 24.50 -7.09
N ALA A 405 9.65 23.89 -6.11
CA ALA A 405 9.34 24.06 -4.68
C ALA A 405 10.30 25.08 -4.03
N VAL A 406 9.92 26.35 -4.01
CA VAL A 406 10.81 27.46 -3.61
C VAL A 406 10.93 27.57 -2.10
N VAL A 407 12.17 27.51 -1.59
CA VAL A 407 12.49 27.90 -0.21
C VAL A 407 12.44 29.41 -0.14
N THR A 408 11.61 29.94 0.74
CA THR A 408 11.17 31.35 0.64
C THR A 408 11.95 32.33 1.49
N GLY A 409 12.64 31.87 2.52
CA GLY A 409 13.46 32.69 3.44
C GLY A 409 14.93 32.31 3.41
N GLY A 410 15.35 31.54 2.42
CA GLY A 410 16.76 31.27 2.16
C GLY A 410 17.50 32.55 1.78
N SER A 411 18.81 32.57 1.99
CA SER A 411 19.66 33.73 1.69
C SER A 411 19.65 34.10 0.20
N TYR A 412 19.33 33.15 -0.68
CA TYR A 412 19.30 33.33 -2.12
C TYR A 412 17.91 33.66 -2.67
N SER A 413 16.83 33.39 -1.91
CA SER A 413 15.43 33.55 -2.34
C SER A 413 15.12 34.96 -2.86
N GLN A 414 15.67 36.00 -2.23
CA GLN A 414 15.45 37.39 -2.64
C GLN A 414 16.04 37.71 -4.02
N SER A 415 17.12 37.03 -4.40
CA SER A 415 17.83 37.29 -5.66
C SER A 415 17.13 36.69 -6.88
N ILE A 416 16.30 35.67 -6.67
CA ILE A 416 15.64 34.91 -7.75
C ILE A 416 14.16 35.27 -7.95
N ILE A 417 13.65 36.33 -7.30
CA ILE A 417 12.24 36.74 -7.40
C ILE A 417 11.86 37.04 -8.86
N GLY A 418 12.74 37.69 -9.62
CA GLY A 418 12.48 38.01 -11.03
C GLY A 418 12.32 36.74 -11.87
N GLU A 419 13.21 35.77 -11.66
CA GLU A 419 13.24 34.47 -12.31
C GLU A 419 11.99 33.66 -11.97
N VAL A 420 11.64 33.54 -10.68
CA VAL A 420 10.46 32.80 -10.24
C VAL A 420 9.17 33.42 -10.80
N GLN A 421 9.04 34.75 -10.80
CA GLN A 421 7.89 35.41 -11.45
C GLN A 421 7.86 35.14 -12.96
N GLY A 422 9.03 35.07 -13.60
CA GLY A 422 9.18 34.65 -15.00
C GLY A 422 8.66 33.23 -15.22
N TRP A 423 8.97 32.29 -14.33
CA TRP A 423 8.46 30.92 -14.39
C TRP A 423 6.94 30.85 -14.26
N ILE A 424 6.36 31.60 -13.32
CA ILE A 424 4.89 31.69 -13.14
C ILE A 424 4.24 32.23 -14.42
N ASN A 425 4.79 33.30 -15.00
CA ASN A 425 4.27 33.90 -16.23
C ASN A 425 4.34 32.94 -17.43
N ALA A 426 5.32 32.03 -17.42
CA ALA A 426 5.46 30.97 -18.42
C ALA A 426 4.56 29.75 -18.15
N GLY A 427 3.81 29.73 -17.04
CA GLY A 427 2.85 28.69 -16.69
C GLY A 427 3.45 27.51 -15.89
N TRP A 428 4.66 27.63 -15.35
CA TRP A 428 5.24 26.62 -14.47
C TRP A 428 4.59 26.66 -13.08
N ASP A 429 4.51 25.50 -12.44
CA ASP A 429 3.88 25.36 -11.14
C ASP A 429 4.87 25.68 -10.02
N ILE A 430 4.61 26.74 -9.25
CA ILE A 430 5.47 27.15 -8.14
C ILE A 430 4.79 26.83 -6.82
N ASN A 431 5.48 26.09 -5.95
CA ASN A 431 4.98 25.65 -4.66
C ASN A 431 5.83 26.23 -3.52
N ALA A 432 5.21 26.41 -2.36
CA ALA A 432 5.89 26.87 -1.15
C ALA A 432 6.70 25.72 -0.55
N HIS A 433 7.97 25.95 -0.19
CA HIS A 433 8.84 24.92 0.39
C HIS A 433 9.53 25.43 1.66
N SER A 434 8.72 25.69 2.69
CA SER A 434 9.18 26.24 3.98
C SER A 434 9.85 27.63 3.87
N ILE A 435 9.98 28.32 5.00
CA ILE A 435 10.71 29.59 5.07
C ILE A 435 12.20 29.35 5.30
N SER A 436 12.58 28.42 6.18
CA SER A 436 13.97 28.25 6.59
C SER A 436 14.62 26.95 6.11
N HIS A 437 13.82 26.00 5.63
CA HIS A 437 14.17 24.61 5.36
C HIS A 437 14.56 23.82 6.62
N GLU A 438 13.92 24.11 7.76
CA GLU A 438 14.02 23.34 8.99
C GLU A 438 13.16 22.07 8.93
N TYR A 439 13.65 20.99 9.53
CA TYR A 439 13.02 19.67 9.53
C TYR A 439 12.49 19.31 10.94
N TRP A 440 11.40 18.52 11.03
CA TRP A 440 10.80 18.05 12.30
C TRP A 440 10.86 16.51 12.52
N ASP A 441 10.95 16.02 13.78
CA ASP A 441 10.92 14.58 14.17
C ASP A 441 10.08 14.30 15.47
N PRO A 442 9.00 13.48 15.43
CA PRO A 442 8.10 13.21 16.57
C PRO A 442 8.41 11.91 17.39
N PRO A 443 7.81 11.66 18.58
CA PRO A 443 8.26 12.14 19.88
C PRO A 443 9.09 11.14 20.73
N ALA A 444 10.20 11.71 21.25
CA ALA A 444 10.65 11.76 22.65
C ALA A 444 11.04 10.48 23.43
N ALA A 445 12.34 10.19 23.39
CA ALA A 445 13.08 10.05 24.64
C ALA A 445 14.47 10.75 24.62
N SER A 446 14.66 11.83 23.83
CA SER A 446 15.90 12.65 23.63
C SER A 446 16.88 12.27 22.51
N CYS A 447 16.32 11.68 21.44
CA CYS A 447 16.78 11.76 20.03
C CYS A 447 17.78 10.73 19.47
N GLY A 448 17.30 10.08 18.40
CA GLY A 448 17.81 8.91 17.70
C GLY A 448 17.11 7.60 18.11
N ALA A 449 16.63 6.72 17.23
CA ALA A 449 16.39 6.74 15.78
C ALA A 449 15.25 5.69 15.48
N ASN A 450 14.56 5.68 14.34
CA ASN A 450 15.12 5.39 13.01
C ASN A 450 14.19 5.83 11.86
N GLY A 451 14.70 6.29 10.69
CA GLY A 451 16.01 5.91 10.10
C GLY A 451 16.58 6.82 9.00
N SER A 452 17.17 7.94 9.43
CA SER A 452 18.47 8.50 9.00
C SER A 452 18.55 9.58 7.88
N PHE A 453 18.45 10.85 8.27
CA PHE A 453 19.54 11.84 8.46
C PHE A 453 19.13 12.72 9.67
N PRO A 454 20.04 13.33 10.46
CA PRO A 454 19.65 13.82 11.78
C PRO A 454 18.76 15.07 11.66
N VAL A 455 17.61 15.01 12.32
CA VAL A 455 16.63 16.10 12.42
C VAL A 455 16.83 16.78 13.78
N PRO A 456 16.83 18.12 13.86
CA PRO A 456 17.09 18.80 15.13
C PRO A 456 15.97 18.53 16.13
N CYS A 457 16.34 18.02 17.29
CA CYS A 457 15.48 18.00 18.46
C CYS A 457 15.67 19.21 19.36
N HIS A 458 16.89 19.76 19.29
CA HIS A 458 17.31 20.96 19.97
C HIS A 458 17.50 22.05 18.92
N ALA A 459 17.00 23.25 19.19
CA ALA A 459 17.49 24.44 18.52
C ALA A 459 18.94 24.70 18.94
N PHE A 460 19.22 24.60 20.25
CA PHE A 460 20.53 24.82 20.83
C PHE A 460 20.97 23.60 21.65
N GLU A 461 22.11 23.01 21.26
CA GLU A 461 22.73 21.86 21.96
C GLU A 461 23.49 22.25 23.23
N SER A 462 23.74 23.55 23.42
CA SER A 462 24.32 24.05 24.65
C SER A 462 23.96 25.52 24.78
N PHE A 463 23.38 25.88 25.92
CA PHE A 463 23.14 27.24 26.38
C PHE A 463 23.60 27.34 27.83
N GLN A 464 24.71 28.03 28.08
CA GLN A 464 25.26 28.21 29.43
C GLN A 464 25.68 29.66 29.68
N TYR A 465 25.39 30.17 30.88
CA TYR A 465 26.04 31.37 31.41
C TYR A 465 27.44 31.00 31.92
N VAL A 466 28.46 31.69 31.41
CA VAL A 466 29.88 31.50 31.77
C VAL A 466 30.50 32.76 32.38
N GLY A 467 29.68 33.78 32.64
CA GLY A 467 30.13 34.96 33.36
C GLY A 467 30.47 34.66 34.81
N THR A 468 31.23 35.56 35.43
CA THR A 468 31.77 35.35 36.79
C THR A 468 31.11 36.22 37.85
N LYS A 469 30.13 37.05 37.49
CA LYS A 469 29.51 38.03 38.40
C LYS A 469 28.28 37.48 39.12
N ALA A 470 27.47 36.70 38.41
CA ALA A 470 26.28 36.08 38.96
C ALA A 470 26.57 34.68 39.50
N THR A 471 25.92 34.31 40.59
CA THR A 471 25.93 32.94 41.14
C THR A 471 24.76 32.10 40.65
N THR A 472 23.70 32.76 40.16
CA THR A 472 22.55 32.12 39.52
C THR A 472 22.24 32.85 38.23
N ALA A 473 21.88 32.11 37.18
CA ALA A 473 21.39 32.63 35.92
C ALA A 473 20.24 31.75 35.46
N THR A 474 19.06 32.33 35.29
CA THR A 474 17.85 31.61 34.90
C THR A 474 17.35 32.11 33.56
N LEU A 475 17.07 31.18 32.65
CA LEU A 475 16.51 31.43 31.33
C LEU A 475 15.01 31.10 31.33
N SER A 476 14.21 31.93 30.67
CA SER A 476 12.82 31.62 30.34
C SER A 476 12.51 31.99 28.89
N VAL A 477 11.77 31.12 28.21
CA VAL A 477 11.13 31.37 26.91
C VAL A 477 9.63 31.27 27.15
N THR A 478 8.87 32.27 26.72
CA THR A 478 7.42 32.31 26.93
C THR A 478 6.67 32.79 25.69
N HIS A 479 5.51 32.18 25.44
CA HIS A 479 4.55 32.57 24.41
C HIS A 479 3.31 33.22 25.04
N PRO A 480 3.33 34.53 25.34
CA PRO A 480 2.21 35.18 26.04
C PRO A 480 0.92 35.25 25.20
N SER A 481 1.05 35.16 23.87
CA SER A 481 -0.06 35.10 22.92
C SER A 481 0.39 34.49 21.60
N PRO A 482 -0.52 33.94 20.77
CA PRO A 482 -0.16 33.40 19.45
C PRO A 482 0.66 34.38 18.61
N GLY A 483 1.70 33.89 17.95
CA GLY A 483 2.61 34.70 17.12
C GLY A 483 3.50 35.66 17.90
N HIS A 484 3.63 35.51 19.23
CA HIS A 484 4.51 36.32 20.05
C HIS A 484 5.33 35.45 21.00
N ALA A 485 6.64 35.73 21.10
CA ALA A 485 7.52 35.06 22.04
C ALA A 485 8.50 36.03 22.71
N THR A 486 8.91 35.70 23.93
CA THR A 486 9.93 36.46 24.66
C THR A 486 10.98 35.52 25.24
N LEU A 487 12.27 35.87 25.08
CA LEU A 487 13.40 35.22 25.73
C LEU A 487 13.97 36.13 26.80
N THR A 488 14.04 35.62 28.04
CA THR A 488 14.50 36.38 29.20
C THR A 488 15.59 35.61 29.92
N VAL A 489 16.71 36.27 30.22
CA VAL A 489 17.71 35.77 31.18
C VAL A 489 17.78 36.75 32.34
N THR A 490 17.73 36.23 33.55
CA THR A 490 17.88 37.00 34.80
C THR A 490 18.97 36.40 35.65
N THR A 491 19.74 37.26 36.32
CA THR A 491 20.90 36.86 37.11
C THR A 491 20.85 37.36 38.55
N SER A 492 21.52 36.63 39.45
CA SER A 492 21.71 37.06 40.84
C SER A 492 23.07 36.60 41.41
N PRO A 493 23.90 37.51 41.95
CA PRO A 493 23.83 38.98 41.81
C PRO A 493 23.75 39.44 40.34
N ASP A 494 23.24 40.64 40.11
CA ASP A 494 23.03 41.21 38.76
C ASP A 494 24.32 41.23 37.92
N ASP A 495 24.26 40.62 36.74
CA ASP A 495 25.20 40.79 35.64
C ASP A 495 24.48 41.39 34.43
N PRO A 496 24.55 42.71 34.22
CA PRO A 496 23.87 43.38 33.10
C PRO A 496 24.29 42.88 31.72
N ALA A 497 25.44 42.21 31.61
CA ALA A 497 25.89 41.57 30.38
C ALA A 497 25.12 40.29 30.07
N ALA A 498 24.52 39.64 31.06
CA ALA A 498 23.68 38.46 30.90
C ALA A 498 22.18 38.80 30.90
N ASP A 499 21.76 39.77 31.71
CA ASP A 499 20.34 40.13 31.81
C ASP A 499 19.78 40.62 30.47
N ILE A 500 18.72 39.94 30.00
CA ILE A 500 18.00 40.24 28.75
C ILE A 500 16.51 40.02 28.93
N SER A 501 15.73 40.79 28.18
CA SER A 501 14.32 40.52 27.89
C SER A 501 14.11 40.90 26.43
N TRP A 502 14.06 39.89 25.57
CA TRP A 502 14.06 40.04 24.12
C TRP A 502 12.74 39.57 23.54
N ASN A 503 12.16 40.41 22.68
CA ASN A 503 11.01 40.04 21.88
C ASN A 503 11.50 39.23 20.66
N LEU A 504 11.08 37.97 20.55
CA LEU A 504 11.40 37.08 19.44
C LEU A 504 10.33 37.09 18.35
N THR A 505 9.30 37.94 18.48
CA THR A 505 8.22 38.07 17.48
C THR A 505 8.81 38.48 16.12
N PRO A 506 8.65 37.66 15.07
CA PRO A 506 9.29 37.90 13.79
C PRO A 506 8.67 39.10 13.04
N ALA A 507 9.50 39.92 12.40
CA ALA A 507 9.05 41.06 11.61
C ALA A 507 8.38 40.62 10.29
N ALA A 508 7.07 40.90 10.13
CA ALA A 508 6.21 40.39 9.06
C ALA A 508 6.86 40.38 7.65
N PRO A 509 6.47 39.49 6.72
CA PRO A 509 7.07 39.44 5.39
C PRO A 509 7.18 40.82 4.72
N GLY A 510 8.40 41.18 4.30
CA GLY A 510 8.72 42.49 3.72
C GLY A 510 9.11 43.60 4.72
N GLN A 511 9.09 43.32 6.02
CA GLN A 511 9.62 44.23 7.05
C GLN A 511 11.10 43.97 7.34
N ALA A 512 11.78 44.96 7.90
CA ALA A 512 13.18 44.83 8.31
C ALA A 512 13.31 43.83 9.47
N ALA A 513 14.24 42.89 9.35
CA ALA A 513 14.52 41.92 10.40
C ALA A 513 14.98 42.62 11.69
N THR A 514 14.54 42.11 12.84
CA THR A 514 14.94 42.63 14.16
C THR A 514 16.35 42.20 14.56
N GLY A 515 16.93 41.23 13.83
CA GLY A 515 18.18 40.56 14.20
C GLY A 515 18.00 39.46 15.25
N LEU A 516 16.81 39.29 15.81
CA LEU A 516 16.47 38.25 16.78
C LEU A 516 15.41 37.27 16.25
N ASP A 517 14.86 37.50 15.06
CA ASP A 517 13.77 36.70 14.46
C ASP A 517 14.18 35.29 14.01
N THR A 518 15.46 34.93 14.14
CA THR A 518 16.01 33.64 13.71
C THR A 518 16.95 33.08 14.78
N LEU A 519 17.11 31.76 14.82
CA LEU A 519 18.04 31.10 15.74
C LEU A 519 19.47 31.61 15.57
N GLY A 520 19.92 31.84 14.34
CA GLY A 520 21.23 32.41 14.05
C GLY A 520 21.40 33.84 14.56
N GLY A 521 20.34 34.65 14.50
CA GLY A 521 20.31 36.00 15.07
C GLY A 521 20.44 36.01 16.60
N VAL A 522 19.71 35.12 17.27
CA VAL A 522 19.82 34.90 18.72
C VAL A 522 21.23 34.41 19.09
N LEU A 523 21.74 33.41 18.38
CA LEU A 523 23.09 32.87 18.57
C LEU A 523 24.16 33.97 18.48
N TYR A 524 24.16 34.71 17.37
CA TYR A 524 25.12 35.79 17.13
C TYR A 524 25.05 36.84 18.24
N THR A 525 23.84 37.29 18.59
CA THR A 525 23.65 38.35 19.59
C THR A 525 24.11 37.92 20.99
N LEU A 526 23.85 36.68 21.38
CA LEU A 526 24.33 36.13 22.66
C LEU A 526 25.85 35.97 22.68
N GLN A 527 26.46 35.50 21.59
CA GLN A 527 27.92 35.40 21.48
C GLN A 527 28.61 36.76 21.61
N GLN A 528 28.03 37.84 21.06
CA GLN A 528 28.57 39.18 21.20
C GLN A 528 28.55 39.72 22.65
N ARG A 529 27.69 39.17 23.52
CA ARG A 529 27.65 39.56 24.94
C ARG A 529 28.81 39.01 25.77
N GLY A 530 29.49 37.96 25.29
CA GLY A 530 30.72 37.43 25.89
C GLY A 530 30.59 36.73 27.25
N VAL A 531 29.37 36.56 27.76
CA VAL A 531 29.07 35.87 29.04
C VAL A 531 28.25 34.60 28.86
N PHE A 532 28.05 34.17 27.60
CA PHE A 532 27.34 32.94 27.26
C PHE A 532 28.25 31.99 26.46
N SER A 533 28.20 30.71 26.79
CA SER A 533 28.69 29.62 25.94
C SER A 533 27.46 29.01 25.28
N ILE A 534 27.30 29.25 23.97
CA ILE A 534 26.13 28.82 23.22
C ILE A 534 26.49 28.24 21.85
N THR A 535 25.85 27.13 21.50
CA THR A 535 26.00 26.46 20.20
C THR A 535 24.65 26.01 19.68
N LEU A 536 24.42 26.25 18.39
CA LEU A 536 23.29 25.70 17.66
C LEU A 536 23.47 24.19 17.50
N ASP A 537 22.36 23.44 17.47
CA ASP A 537 22.39 22.04 16.99
C ASP A 537 22.94 21.97 15.57
N SER A 538 23.69 20.91 15.26
CA SER A 538 24.29 20.73 13.93
C SER A 538 23.27 20.60 12.80
N ASN A 539 22.03 20.23 13.12
CA ASN A 539 20.96 19.99 12.16
C ASN A 539 19.98 21.16 12.06
N ALA A 540 19.93 22.00 13.11
CA ALA A 540 19.09 23.18 13.14
C ALA A 540 19.57 24.23 12.13
N LYS A 541 18.63 24.79 11.38
CA LYS A 541 18.92 25.87 10.42
C LYS A 541 19.02 27.18 11.18
N SER A 542 20.11 27.91 10.96
CA SER A 542 20.27 29.25 11.53
C SER A 542 19.18 30.23 11.07
N THR A 543 18.51 29.94 9.96
CA THR A 543 17.38 30.70 9.39
C THR A 543 16.04 30.34 10.01
N ALA A 544 15.94 29.23 10.78
CA ALA A 544 14.72 28.85 11.48
C ALA A 544 14.30 29.94 12.46
N ARG A 545 13.00 30.12 12.63
CA ARG A 545 12.45 31.24 13.40
C ARG A 545 12.65 31.00 14.90
N SER A 546 13.16 32.02 15.60
CA SER A 546 13.42 31.92 17.05
C SER A 546 12.16 31.88 17.89
N ILE A 547 11.03 32.35 17.35
CA ILE A 547 9.70 32.19 17.95
C ILE A 547 9.31 30.72 18.12
N SER A 548 9.93 29.81 17.38
CA SER A 548 9.63 28.37 17.45
C SER A 548 10.30 27.67 18.63
N LEU A 549 11.09 28.38 19.45
CA LEU A 549 11.66 27.81 20.69
C LEU A 549 10.56 27.37 21.65
N ALA A 550 10.72 26.22 22.29
CA ALA A 550 9.76 25.71 23.27
C ALA A 550 9.75 26.56 24.57
N ASP A 551 8.59 26.59 25.24
CA ASP A 551 8.46 27.27 26.53
C ASP A 551 9.35 26.62 27.58
N VAL A 552 10.18 27.44 28.24
CA VAL A 552 10.96 27.05 29.42
C VAL A 552 10.79 28.09 30.51
N THR A 553 10.67 27.66 31.76
CA THR A 553 10.47 28.56 32.90
C THR A 553 11.59 28.38 33.92
N ASN A 554 12.33 29.45 34.19
CA ASN A 554 13.41 29.50 35.18
C ASN A 554 14.46 28.38 35.03
N LEU A 555 14.82 28.04 33.80
CA LEU A 555 15.83 27.02 33.50
C LEU A 555 17.21 27.49 33.98
N ASP A 556 17.87 26.69 34.83
CA ASP A 556 19.20 27.03 35.37
C ASP A 556 20.29 26.84 34.33
N ILE A 557 20.85 27.95 33.86
CA ILE A 557 21.94 27.99 32.90
C ILE A 557 23.29 28.37 33.54
N ALA A 558 23.34 28.60 34.87
CA ALA A 558 24.59 28.90 35.57
C ALA A 558 25.34 27.63 35.96
N THR A 559 24.62 26.60 36.42
CA THR A 559 25.26 25.38 36.95
C THR A 559 25.78 24.45 35.85
N ALA A 560 25.08 24.37 34.71
CA ALA A 560 25.44 23.52 33.59
C ALA A 560 24.88 24.09 32.28
N ALA A 561 25.44 23.63 31.15
CA ALA A 561 24.87 23.87 29.84
C ALA A 561 23.51 23.16 29.72
N GLN A 562 22.56 23.84 29.08
CA GLN A 562 21.21 23.35 28.86
C GLN A 562 20.89 23.27 27.37
N ASN A 563 20.01 22.35 27.00
CA ASN A 563 19.47 22.27 25.66
C ASN A 563 18.20 23.12 25.59
N LEU A 564 17.95 23.72 24.43
CA LEU A 564 16.68 24.37 24.13
C LEU A 564 16.04 23.71 22.93
N ASP A 565 14.78 23.36 23.08
CA ASP A 565 14.02 22.60 22.09
C ASP A 565 13.22 23.55 21.20
N LEU A 566 12.80 23.03 20.05
CA LEU A 566 11.76 23.65 19.23
C LEU A 566 10.38 23.08 19.64
N ASP A 567 9.33 23.87 19.50
CA ASP A 567 7.94 23.40 19.58
C ASP A 567 7.42 23.07 18.18
N GLU A 568 6.98 21.83 17.96
CA GLU A 568 6.50 21.34 16.65
C GLU A 568 5.46 22.26 16.04
N THR A 569 4.43 22.54 16.84
CA THR A 569 3.23 23.21 16.34
C THR A 569 3.57 24.64 15.95
N GLN A 570 4.37 25.32 16.77
CA GLN A 570 4.85 26.66 16.45
C GLN A 570 5.82 26.66 15.28
N MET A 571 6.77 25.73 15.23
CA MET A 571 7.72 25.64 14.14
C MET A 571 7.02 25.41 12.80
N GLU A 572 6.22 24.36 12.66
CA GLU A 572 5.51 24.04 11.43
C GLU A 572 4.55 25.16 11.01
N THR A 573 3.85 25.76 11.98
CA THR A 573 2.96 26.91 11.71
C THR A 573 3.73 28.08 11.13
N GLU A 574 4.89 28.42 11.70
CA GLU A 574 5.72 29.54 11.23
C GLU A 574 6.37 29.22 9.89
N GLU A 575 6.89 28.01 9.70
CA GLU A 575 7.48 27.55 8.44
C GLU A 575 6.50 27.66 7.27
N MET A 576 5.27 27.20 7.48
CA MET A 576 4.23 27.20 6.45
C MET A 576 3.60 28.58 6.22
N SER A 577 3.27 29.30 7.29
CA SER A 577 2.54 30.58 7.19
C SER A 577 3.41 31.69 6.62
N TRP A 578 4.69 31.73 6.98
CA TRP A 578 5.63 32.71 6.44
C TRP A 578 6.00 32.43 5.00
N SER A 579 6.15 31.15 4.65
CA SER A 579 6.38 30.77 3.26
C SER A 579 5.21 31.21 2.39
N LEU A 580 3.97 30.96 2.83
CA LEU A 580 2.77 31.44 2.14
C LEU A 580 2.72 32.98 2.05
N GLY A 581 3.00 33.67 3.15
CA GLY A 581 3.02 35.12 3.22
C GLY A 581 4.06 35.74 2.28
N TRP A 582 5.27 35.19 2.24
CA TRP A 582 6.34 35.64 1.35
C TRP A 582 5.99 35.41 -0.12
N MET A 583 5.42 34.24 -0.46
CA MET A 583 4.96 33.94 -1.81
C MET A 583 3.89 34.94 -2.28
N ASN A 584 2.91 35.25 -1.43
CA ASN A 584 1.83 36.18 -1.76
C ASN A 584 2.29 37.65 -1.84
N LEU A 585 3.33 38.02 -1.10
CA LEU A 585 3.91 39.35 -1.15
C LEU A 585 4.65 39.59 -2.47
N ASN A 586 5.45 38.61 -2.90
CA ASN A 586 6.41 38.80 -3.99
C ASN A 586 5.86 38.42 -5.37
N PHE A 587 4.83 37.58 -5.45
CA PHE A 587 4.37 37.03 -6.71
C PHE A 587 2.88 37.25 -6.98
N THR A 588 2.57 37.32 -8.26
CA THR A 588 1.20 37.33 -8.79
C THR A 588 1.00 36.17 -9.76
N GLY A 589 -0.25 35.74 -9.96
CA GLY A 589 -0.58 34.64 -10.89
C GLY A 589 -0.39 33.23 -10.31
N LEU A 590 -0.06 33.12 -9.02
CA LEU A 590 -0.01 31.84 -8.31
C LEU A 590 -1.42 31.18 -8.27
N PRO A 591 -1.49 29.84 -8.28
CA PRO A 591 -2.76 29.11 -8.35
C PRO A 591 -3.66 29.36 -7.13
N ALA A 592 -4.98 29.18 -7.28
CA ALA A 592 -5.90 29.29 -6.15
C ALA A 592 -5.67 28.16 -5.12
N ASN A 593 -5.54 26.92 -5.61
CA ASN A 593 -5.21 25.77 -4.79
C ASN A 593 -3.69 25.72 -4.56
N ARG A 594 -3.27 26.19 -3.39
CA ARG A 594 -1.86 26.21 -2.98
C ARG A 594 -1.42 24.84 -2.50
N VAL A 595 -0.21 24.46 -2.88
CA VAL A 595 0.44 23.24 -2.40
C VAL A 595 1.66 23.61 -1.58
N TYR A 596 1.77 23.01 -0.39
CA TYR A 596 2.97 23.06 0.42
C TYR A 596 3.84 21.84 0.12
N VAL A 597 5.13 22.06 -0.07
CA VAL A 597 6.11 20.99 -0.17
C VAL A 597 6.84 20.95 1.16
N MET A 598 6.73 19.84 1.88
CA MET A 598 7.38 19.73 3.18
C MET A 598 8.89 19.59 3.00
N PRO A 599 9.70 20.35 3.78
CA PRO A 599 11.09 20.00 3.95
C PRO A 599 11.16 18.62 4.62
N GLY A 600 11.75 17.64 3.93
CA GLY A 600 12.08 16.34 4.51
C GLY A 600 10.92 15.34 4.57
N THR A 601 11.11 14.25 5.32
CA THR A 601 10.29 13.03 5.21
C THR A 601 9.14 12.91 6.20
N TYR A 602 8.97 13.91 7.06
CA TYR A 602 8.06 13.80 8.20
C TYR A 602 6.79 14.59 7.95
N GLY A 603 5.71 13.84 7.70
CA GLY A 603 4.33 14.31 7.75
C GLY A 603 3.58 13.55 8.82
N ASP A 604 2.87 14.28 9.66
CA ASP A 604 2.08 13.74 10.76
C ASP A 604 0.72 14.47 10.85
N PRO A 605 -0.19 14.02 11.72
CA PRO A 605 -1.48 14.66 11.90
C PRO A 605 -1.39 16.15 12.30
N VAL A 606 -0.40 16.56 13.10
CA VAL A 606 -0.25 17.96 13.53
C VAL A 606 0.04 18.83 12.32
N THR A 607 1.01 18.41 11.51
CA THR A 607 1.48 19.09 10.30
C THR A 607 0.35 19.27 9.29
N GLU A 608 -0.46 18.24 9.07
CA GLU A 608 -1.62 18.32 8.16
C GLU A 608 -2.70 19.28 8.66
N ASN A 609 -3.01 19.26 9.96
CA ASN A 609 -3.98 20.18 10.56
C ASN A 609 -3.51 21.64 10.43
N ILE A 610 -2.22 21.90 10.59
CA ILE A 610 -1.62 23.23 10.36
C ILE A 610 -1.76 23.64 8.89
N ALA A 611 -1.36 22.77 7.95
CA ALA A 611 -1.45 23.06 6.52
C ALA A 611 -2.89 23.38 6.08
N ALA A 612 -3.85 22.56 6.52
CA ALA A 612 -5.27 22.77 6.27
C ALA A 612 -5.77 24.09 6.90
N GLY A 613 -5.38 24.37 8.14
CA GLY A 613 -5.75 25.60 8.86
C GLY A 613 -5.22 26.88 8.21
N LEU A 614 -4.07 26.80 7.53
CA LEU A 614 -3.48 27.88 6.75
C LEU A 614 -4.07 28.02 5.34
N GLY A 615 -4.91 27.08 4.91
CA GLY A 615 -5.60 27.11 3.62
C GLY A 615 -4.81 26.51 2.46
N TYR A 616 -3.79 25.68 2.73
CA TYR A 616 -3.21 24.85 1.69
C TYR A 616 -4.24 23.81 1.21
N ALA A 617 -4.36 23.67 -0.11
CA ALA A 617 -5.28 22.72 -0.74
C ALA A 617 -4.69 21.30 -0.83
N GLY A 618 -3.37 21.19 -0.71
CA GLY A 618 -2.67 19.93 -0.63
C GLY A 618 -1.25 20.09 -0.10
N VAL A 619 -0.65 18.97 0.28
CA VAL A 619 0.73 18.92 0.76
C VAL A 619 1.42 17.75 0.08
N ARG A 620 2.65 17.97 -0.34
CA ARG A 620 3.54 16.94 -0.83
C ARG A 620 4.59 16.62 0.23
N GLY A 621 4.60 15.37 0.69
CA GLY A 621 5.58 14.84 1.63
C GLY A 621 6.64 14.00 0.93
N THR A 622 7.74 13.71 1.62
CA THR A 622 8.77 12.78 1.12
C THR A 622 8.77 11.47 1.92
N GLY A 623 8.98 10.33 1.26
CA GLY A 623 9.35 9.08 1.94
C GLY A 623 8.25 8.15 2.49
N SER A 624 6.97 8.53 2.56
CA SER A 624 5.88 7.56 2.74
C SER A 624 4.52 8.14 2.35
N LEU A 625 3.71 7.39 1.57
CA LEU A 625 2.27 7.52 1.70
C LEU A 625 2.01 7.24 3.18
N LYS A 626 1.58 8.22 3.95
CA LYS A 626 0.93 7.91 5.22
C LYS A 626 -0.55 8.29 5.12
N PRO A 627 -1.41 7.45 4.54
CA PRO A 627 -2.47 6.97 5.41
C PRO A 627 -1.81 6.30 6.61
N CYS A 628 -2.41 6.37 7.80
CA CYS A 628 -1.92 5.60 8.93
C CYS A 628 -1.56 4.14 8.50
N CYS A 629 -0.41 3.65 8.99
CA CYS A 629 0.19 2.32 8.73
C CYS A 629 1.28 2.15 7.62
N GLY A 630 1.69 3.18 6.86
CA GLY A 630 2.98 3.20 6.10
C GLY A 630 2.92 3.08 4.56
N ALA A 631 4.05 3.30 3.87
CA ALA A 631 4.11 3.51 2.39
C ALA A 631 3.58 2.38 1.50
N ASN A 632 3.42 1.18 2.07
CA ASN A 632 2.89 -0.01 1.39
C ASN A 632 1.38 -0.17 1.59
N THR A 633 0.70 0.72 2.31
CA THR A 633 -0.75 0.66 2.45
C THR A 633 -1.43 1.52 1.40
N THR A 634 -1.98 0.88 0.38
CA THR A 634 -3.20 1.42 -0.24
C THR A 634 -4.33 1.15 0.74
N LEU A 635 -5.19 2.14 0.94
CA LEU A 635 -6.37 2.02 1.77
C LEU A 635 -7.61 2.23 0.92
N ALA A 636 -8.64 1.44 1.24
CA ALA A 636 -9.99 1.67 0.74
C ALA A 636 -10.50 3.09 1.04
N SER A 637 -9.92 3.79 2.03
CA SER A 637 -10.25 5.18 2.36
C SER A 637 -9.79 6.19 1.30
N GLY A 638 -8.90 5.82 0.37
CA GLY A 638 -8.38 6.68 -0.69
C GLY A 638 -7.07 7.37 -0.35
N TYR A 639 -6.80 8.48 -1.03
CA TYR A 639 -5.55 9.23 -0.96
C TYR A 639 -5.74 10.56 -0.25
N ASP A 640 -4.83 10.84 0.67
CA ASP A 640 -4.77 12.08 1.41
C ASP A 640 -4.16 13.21 0.56
N VAL A 641 -4.92 14.26 0.27
CA VAL A 641 -4.39 15.42 -0.48
C VAL A 641 -3.41 16.24 0.33
N LEU A 642 -3.42 16.14 1.66
CA LEU A 642 -2.47 16.74 2.57
C LEU A 642 -1.27 15.82 2.86
N ASN A 643 -1.13 14.72 2.11
CA ASN A 643 0.03 13.85 2.23
C ASN A 643 0.31 13.07 0.93
N ILE A 644 0.51 13.80 -0.17
CA ILE A 644 0.86 13.20 -1.45
C ILE A 644 2.32 12.72 -1.37
N LEU A 645 2.50 11.40 -1.50
CA LEU A 645 3.82 10.78 -1.44
C LEU A 645 4.71 11.23 -2.59
N SER A 646 5.95 11.59 -2.28
CA SER A 646 7.03 11.69 -3.25
C SER A 646 8.31 10.97 -2.85
N GLN A 647 9.03 10.46 -3.84
CA GLN A 647 10.33 9.83 -3.67
C GLN A 647 11.46 10.77 -4.11
N GLY A 648 12.50 10.85 -3.30
CA GLY A 648 13.73 11.52 -3.69
C GLY A 648 14.52 10.67 -4.67
N MET A 649 15.29 11.30 -5.55
CA MET A 649 16.25 10.57 -6.39
C MET A 649 17.34 9.88 -5.56
N VAL A 650 17.57 10.33 -4.32
CA VAL A 650 18.54 9.75 -3.39
C VAL A 650 17.85 8.86 -2.36
N PRO A 651 18.38 7.67 -2.05
CA PRO A 651 19.48 6.97 -2.73
C PRO A 651 19.02 6.13 -3.93
N ASN A 652 17.73 6.13 -4.25
CA ASN A 652 17.10 5.09 -5.06
C ASN A 652 17.33 5.19 -6.58
N TYR A 653 17.77 6.34 -7.08
CA TYR A 653 17.93 6.61 -8.51
C TYR A 653 19.31 7.15 -8.89
N GLN A 654 20.19 7.37 -7.91
CA GLN A 654 21.57 7.84 -8.13
C GLN A 654 22.53 6.71 -8.50
N GLY A 655 23.57 7.04 -9.28
CA GLY A 655 24.66 6.13 -9.62
C GLY A 655 24.25 4.94 -10.48
N LEU A 656 23.03 4.96 -11.04
CA LEU A 656 22.51 3.90 -11.90
C LEU A 656 22.91 4.13 -13.36
N SER A 657 23.06 3.05 -14.11
CA SER A 657 23.03 3.16 -15.57
C SER A 657 21.66 3.65 -16.05
N TYR A 658 21.61 4.26 -17.22
CA TYR A 658 20.34 4.74 -17.81
C TYR A 658 19.29 3.64 -17.94
N GLN A 659 19.71 2.40 -18.23
CA GLN A 659 18.79 1.27 -18.34
C GLN A 659 18.24 0.85 -16.98
N GLN A 660 19.07 0.78 -15.93
CA GLN A 660 18.62 0.48 -14.57
C GLN A 660 17.62 1.53 -14.07
N LEU A 661 17.90 2.81 -14.32
CA LEU A 661 16.97 3.89 -13.99
C LEU A 661 15.64 3.72 -14.73
N ARG A 662 15.67 3.41 -16.03
CA ARG A 662 14.45 3.15 -16.82
C ARG A 662 13.64 1.97 -16.29
N ASN A 663 14.31 0.89 -15.90
CA ASN A 663 13.65 -0.29 -15.34
C ASN A 663 12.92 0.04 -14.03
N ARG A 664 13.57 0.78 -13.11
CA ARG A 664 12.96 1.18 -11.84
C ARG A 664 11.77 2.11 -12.05
N VAL A 665 11.89 3.08 -12.95
CA VAL A 665 10.76 3.95 -13.35
C VAL A 665 9.60 3.12 -13.91
N ALA A 666 9.88 2.12 -14.76
CA ALA A 666 8.85 1.25 -15.32
C ALA A 666 8.14 0.42 -14.24
N GLN A 667 8.85 -0.05 -13.21
CA GLN A 667 8.24 -0.73 -12.06
C GLN A 667 7.29 0.20 -11.30
N ASP A 668 7.70 1.44 -11.02
CA ASP A 668 6.87 2.38 -10.26
C ASP A 668 5.64 2.86 -11.05
N VAL A 669 5.82 3.18 -12.34
CA VAL A 669 4.68 3.52 -13.21
C VAL A 669 3.72 2.33 -13.34
N PHE A 670 4.25 1.10 -13.38
CA PHE A 670 3.41 -0.10 -13.35
C PHE A 670 2.56 -0.18 -12.08
N LYS A 671 3.18 -0.02 -10.91
CA LYS A 671 2.49 -0.01 -9.60
C LYS A 671 1.41 1.06 -9.55
N ASN A 672 1.71 2.27 -10.02
CA ASN A 672 0.77 3.38 -10.01
C ASN A 672 -0.45 3.13 -10.89
N ALA A 673 -0.26 2.61 -12.10
CA ALA A 673 -1.37 2.25 -12.98
C ALA A 673 -2.15 1.01 -12.49
N LEU A 674 -1.51 0.13 -11.72
CA LEU A 674 -2.16 -1.07 -11.19
C LEU A 674 -2.99 -0.79 -9.92
N TRP A 675 -2.56 0.12 -9.06
CA TRP A 675 -3.21 0.44 -7.78
C TRP A 675 -3.89 1.81 -7.73
N GLY A 676 -3.73 2.62 -8.78
CA GLY A 676 -4.25 3.98 -8.81
C GLY A 676 -3.56 4.92 -7.83
N ARG A 677 -2.30 4.61 -7.47
CA ARG A 677 -1.49 5.37 -6.53
C ARG A 677 -0.83 6.56 -7.22
N PRO A 678 -1.16 7.80 -6.81
CA PRO A 678 -0.35 8.96 -7.17
C PRO A 678 1.04 8.87 -6.54
N ILE A 679 2.08 9.19 -7.31
CA ILE A 679 3.45 9.36 -6.77
C ILE A 679 4.06 10.66 -7.30
N GLY A 680 4.89 11.31 -6.49
CA GLY A 680 5.80 12.34 -6.97
C GLY A 680 7.25 11.87 -6.97
N TYR A 681 8.07 12.56 -7.76
CA TYR A 681 9.52 12.47 -7.71
C TYR A 681 10.11 13.84 -7.48
N PHE A 682 11.17 13.92 -6.70
CA PHE A 682 11.90 15.18 -6.50
C PHE A 682 13.41 15.00 -6.55
N TRP A 683 14.10 16.07 -6.96
CA TRP A 683 15.56 16.13 -6.98
C TRP A 683 16.07 17.54 -6.71
N HIS A 684 17.34 17.60 -6.34
CA HIS A 684 18.10 18.82 -6.12
C HIS A 684 19.23 18.98 -7.16
N VAL A 685 19.83 20.17 -7.22
CA VAL A 685 20.87 20.53 -8.22
C VAL A 685 22.07 19.58 -8.26
N ASN A 686 22.44 18.97 -7.14
CA ASN A 686 23.63 18.13 -7.02
C ASN A 686 23.34 16.62 -7.14
N GLU A 687 22.10 16.25 -7.42
CA GLU A 687 21.69 14.84 -7.33
C GLU A 687 21.63 14.13 -8.67
N LEU A 688 21.22 14.85 -9.71
CA LEU A 688 21.17 14.36 -11.09
C LEU A 688 21.75 15.43 -12.00
N ARG A 689 22.54 15.00 -12.99
CA ARG A 689 22.97 15.88 -14.08
C ARG A 689 21.80 16.09 -15.07
N PRO A 690 21.81 17.16 -15.89
CA PRO A 690 20.74 17.40 -16.87
C PRO A 690 20.50 16.25 -17.87
N ASP A 691 21.54 15.48 -18.22
CA ASP A 691 21.43 14.28 -19.06
C ASP A 691 20.69 13.13 -18.36
N GLU A 692 20.92 12.95 -17.06
CA GLU A 692 20.24 11.96 -16.23
C GLU A 692 18.77 12.33 -16.01
N VAL A 693 18.48 13.62 -15.78
CA VAL A 693 17.11 14.13 -15.73
C VAL A 693 16.39 13.87 -17.06
N THR A 694 17.04 14.13 -18.19
CA THR A 694 16.46 13.84 -19.51
C THR A 694 16.13 12.36 -19.67
N ASN A 695 17.04 11.46 -19.28
CA ASN A 695 16.81 10.02 -19.33
C ASN A 695 15.66 9.59 -18.41
N PHE A 696 15.55 10.19 -17.22
CA PHE A 696 14.46 9.93 -16.27
C PHE A 696 13.10 10.37 -16.83
N MET A 697 13.03 11.56 -17.41
CA MET A 697 11.81 12.05 -18.06
C MET A 697 11.40 11.21 -19.27
N ASP A 698 12.38 10.77 -20.08
CA ASP A 698 12.13 9.82 -21.16
C ASP A 698 11.58 8.48 -20.65
N ALA A 699 12.09 7.99 -19.52
CA ALA A 699 11.62 6.76 -18.90
C ALA A 699 10.15 6.88 -18.46
N LEU A 700 9.78 7.99 -17.81
CA LEU A 700 8.40 8.24 -17.38
C LEU A 700 7.43 8.29 -18.55
N VAL A 701 7.78 9.03 -19.61
CA VAL A 701 6.95 9.14 -20.82
C VAL A 701 6.82 7.78 -21.51
N GLN A 702 7.92 7.03 -21.67
CA GLN A 702 7.91 5.71 -22.31
C GLN A 702 7.12 4.68 -21.51
N ALA A 703 7.20 4.73 -20.17
CA ALA A 703 6.43 3.84 -19.30
C ALA A 703 4.92 4.17 -19.33
N GLY A 704 4.53 5.36 -19.79
CA GLY A 704 3.15 5.80 -19.87
C GLY A 704 2.64 6.47 -18.60
N ALA A 705 3.52 7.19 -17.89
CA ALA A 705 3.12 8.01 -16.74
C ALA A 705 2.15 9.13 -17.17
N THR A 706 1.12 9.37 -16.37
CA THR A 706 0.22 10.51 -16.55
C THR A 706 0.76 11.69 -15.76
N LEU A 707 1.61 12.49 -16.40
CA LEU A 707 2.33 13.56 -15.72
C LEU A 707 1.39 14.71 -15.31
N LYS A 708 1.60 15.21 -14.09
CA LYS A 708 0.86 16.32 -13.46
C LYS A 708 1.85 17.17 -12.67
N SER A 709 1.63 18.49 -12.62
CA SER A 709 2.26 19.29 -11.56
C SER A 709 1.64 18.93 -10.20
N ASN A 710 2.26 19.32 -9.10
CA ASN A 710 1.71 19.14 -7.76
C ASN A 710 0.31 19.77 -7.62
N THR A 711 0.12 21.01 -8.06
CA THR A 711 -1.22 21.65 -8.05
C THR A 711 -2.21 20.92 -8.95
N GLN A 712 -1.79 20.45 -10.14
CA GLN A 712 -2.69 19.68 -11.01
C GLN A 712 -3.08 18.34 -10.39
N MET A 713 -2.16 17.66 -9.70
CA MET A 713 -2.44 16.42 -8.97
C MET A 713 -3.46 16.66 -7.86
N VAL A 714 -3.27 17.69 -7.05
CA VAL A 714 -4.23 18.09 -6.00
C VAL A 714 -5.59 18.35 -6.61
N ASN A 715 -5.67 19.08 -7.72
CA ASN A 715 -6.94 19.33 -8.41
C ASN A 715 -7.62 18.04 -8.92
N VAL A 716 -6.84 17.05 -9.39
CA VAL A 716 -7.37 15.74 -9.78
C VAL A 716 -7.99 15.04 -8.58
N LEU A 717 -7.28 14.99 -7.45
CA LEU A 717 -7.75 14.34 -6.23
C LEU A 717 -8.98 15.05 -5.64
N LEU A 718 -8.97 16.38 -5.55
CA LEU A 718 -10.11 17.18 -5.08
C LEU A 718 -11.36 17.03 -5.96
N ALA A 719 -11.20 16.63 -7.22
CA ALA A 719 -12.31 16.34 -8.14
C ALA A 719 -12.84 14.90 -8.00
N CYS A 720 -12.13 14.02 -7.30
CA CYS A 720 -12.59 12.69 -6.94
C CYS A 720 -13.58 12.76 -5.76
N GLN A 721 -14.11 11.60 -5.35
CA GLN A 721 -15.06 11.56 -4.25
C GLN A 721 -14.34 11.71 -2.91
N ALA A 722 -14.78 12.66 -2.08
CA ALA A 722 -14.32 12.79 -0.70
C ALA A 722 -14.71 11.59 0.16
N ASN A 723 -13.86 11.22 1.10
CA ASN A 723 -14.05 10.13 2.03
C ASN A 723 -13.70 10.56 3.46
N ASP A 724 -14.70 10.57 4.34
CA ASP A 724 -14.53 11.02 5.72
C ASP A 724 -14.09 9.91 6.69
N ALA A 725 -13.92 8.67 6.21
CA ALA A 725 -13.31 7.58 6.99
C ALA A 725 -11.78 7.75 7.06
N VAL A 726 -11.35 8.81 7.73
CA VAL A 726 -9.94 9.15 7.93
C VAL A 726 -9.41 8.53 9.23
N PRO A 727 -8.10 8.23 9.31
CA PRO A 727 -7.49 7.79 10.55
C PRO A 727 -7.65 8.83 11.68
N SER A 728 -7.72 8.38 12.93
CA SER A 728 -7.83 9.29 14.08
C SER A 728 -6.65 10.26 14.13
N GLY A 729 -6.94 11.55 14.30
CA GLY A 729 -5.96 12.65 14.32
C GLY A 729 -5.80 13.40 13.00
N TYR A 730 -6.06 12.73 11.87
CA TYR A 730 -5.92 13.30 10.53
C TYR A 730 -7.10 14.21 10.15
N VAL A 731 -6.93 15.06 9.14
CA VAL A 731 -7.92 16.07 8.74
C VAL A 731 -9.13 15.43 8.08
N ALA A 732 -10.32 15.62 8.64
CA ALA A 732 -11.56 15.13 8.02
C ALA A 732 -11.78 15.77 6.63
N GLY A 733 -12.21 14.97 5.64
CA GLY A 733 -12.43 15.42 4.27
C GLY A 733 -11.17 15.61 3.42
N SER A 734 -9.98 15.25 3.93
CA SER A 734 -8.72 15.29 3.17
C SER A 734 -8.48 14.06 2.28
N TYR A 735 -9.24 12.99 2.48
CA TYR A 735 -9.09 11.75 1.72
C TYR A 735 -10.04 11.71 0.53
N TYR A 736 -9.52 11.29 -0.61
CA TYR A 736 -10.27 11.20 -1.86
C TYR A 736 -10.08 9.85 -2.53
N VAL A 737 -11.18 9.26 -3.00
CA VAL A 737 -11.18 8.00 -3.74
C VAL A 737 -11.51 8.26 -5.20
N CYS A 738 -10.56 7.95 -6.08
CA CYS A 738 -10.72 8.08 -7.52
C CYS A 738 -11.16 6.74 -8.13
N ALA A 739 -12.23 6.78 -8.92
CA ALA A 739 -12.68 5.61 -9.67
C ALA A 739 -11.60 5.14 -10.66
N ALA A 740 -11.45 3.82 -10.78
CA ALA A 740 -10.64 3.24 -11.86
C ALA A 740 -11.27 3.57 -13.22
N SER A 741 -10.42 3.90 -14.20
CA SER A 741 -10.84 4.22 -15.58
C SER A 741 -10.52 3.11 -16.58
N GLY A 742 -9.72 2.13 -16.18
CA GLY A 742 -9.34 0.96 -16.96
C GLY A 742 -10.18 -0.28 -16.66
N VAL A 743 -9.80 -1.40 -17.26
CA VAL A 743 -10.38 -2.72 -16.99
C VAL A 743 -9.68 -3.39 -15.81
N GLU A 744 -10.33 -4.39 -15.20
CA GLU A 744 -9.68 -5.21 -14.17
C GLU A 744 -8.44 -5.93 -14.70
N ALA A 745 -7.47 -6.18 -13.81
CA ALA A 745 -6.20 -6.76 -14.20
C ALA A 745 -6.35 -8.20 -14.70
N ASP A 746 -5.64 -8.51 -15.77
CA ASP A 746 -5.54 -9.80 -16.43
C ASP A 746 -4.05 -10.11 -16.65
N PHE A 747 -3.46 -10.79 -15.67
CA PHE A 747 -2.05 -11.15 -15.62
C PHE A 747 -1.67 -12.33 -16.53
N ARG A 748 -2.57 -12.81 -17.40
CA ARG A 748 -2.24 -13.86 -18.36
C ARG A 748 -1.11 -13.39 -19.29
N PRO A 749 -0.09 -14.22 -19.56
CA PRO A 749 1.04 -13.82 -20.36
C PRO A 749 0.64 -13.60 -21.82
N THR A 750 1.31 -12.66 -22.49
CA THR A 750 1.24 -12.51 -23.95
C THR A 750 2.47 -13.12 -24.63
N VAL A 751 2.50 -13.12 -25.96
CA VAL A 751 3.57 -13.72 -26.76
C VAL A 751 4.97 -13.20 -26.45
N ASN A 752 5.06 -11.95 -25.98
CA ASN A 752 6.33 -11.29 -25.68
C ASN A 752 6.75 -11.46 -24.21
N SER A 753 5.97 -12.20 -23.42
CA SER A 753 6.22 -12.34 -22.00
C SER A 753 7.50 -13.13 -21.74
N PRO A 754 8.36 -12.69 -20.80
CA PRO A 754 9.59 -13.40 -20.46
C PRO A 754 9.35 -14.76 -19.76
N VAL A 755 8.10 -15.03 -19.35
CA VAL A 755 7.73 -16.32 -18.72
C VAL A 755 7.49 -17.44 -19.74
N ARG A 756 7.49 -17.11 -21.03
CA ARG A 756 7.22 -18.06 -22.11
C ARG A 756 8.39 -19.02 -22.31
N ASP A 757 8.10 -20.32 -22.37
CA ASP A 757 9.08 -21.41 -22.48
C ASP A 757 10.19 -21.37 -21.41
N ALA A 758 9.94 -20.71 -20.28
CA ALA A 758 10.97 -20.41 -19.29
C ALA A 758 10.87 -21.24 -18.01
N GLY A 759 9.77 -21.94 -17.76
CA GLY A 759 9.51 -22.76 -16.58
C GLY A 759 10.04 -24.20 -16.64
N ALA A 760 9.92 -24.91 -15.52
CA ALA A 760 10.27 -26.32 -15.35
C ALA A 760 9.09 -27.27 -15.66
N ASN A 761 9.37 -28.38 -16.35
CA ASN A 761 8.39 -29.45 -16.48
C ASN A 761 8.34 -30.30 -15.20
N LEU A 762 7.32 -30.08 -14.37
CA LEU A 762 7.13 -30.79 -13.11
C LEU A 762 6.51 -32.19 -13.26
N GLY A 763 6.32 -32.66 -14.49
CA GLY A 763 5.81 -33.99 -14.82
C GLY A 763 4.34 -33.99 -15.26
N ALA A 764 3.86 -35.17 -15.64
CA ALA A 764 2.52 -35.36 -16.20
C ALA A 764 1.38 -34.98 -15.24
N GLU A 765 1.64 -35.00 -13.93
CA GLU A 765 0.66 -34.71 -12.88
C GLU A 765 0.26 -33.23 -12.85
N TYR A 766 1.21 -32.34 -13.15
CA TYR A 766 1.02 -30.90 -13.09
C TYR A 766 0.87 -30.30 -14.48
N GLN A 767 0.66 -31.13 -15.51
CA GLN A 767 0.92 -30.71 -16.89
C GLN A 767 -0.10 -29.76 -17.51
N TYR A 768 -1.25 -29.62 -16.87
CA TYR A 768 -2.35 -28.77 -17.30
C TYR A 768 -2.31 -27.48 -16.48
N ASP A 769 -2.52 -26.36 -17.15
CA ASP A 769 -2.61 -25.06 -16.50
C ASP A 769 -3.99 -24.85 -15.88
N LEU A 770 -4.19 -23.71 -15.21
CA LEU A 770 -5.47 -23.34 -14.60
C LEU A 770 -6.67 -23.42 -15.57
N MET A 771 -6.44 -23.13 -16.86
CA MET A 771 -7.46 -23.18 -17.91
C MET A 771 -7.69 -24.60 -18.47
N GLY A 772 -6.98 -25.61 -17.98
CA GLY A 772 -7.05 -26.99 -18.48
C GLY A 772 -6.22 -27.23 -19.75
N THR A 773 -5.28 -26.34 -20.03
CA THR A 773 -4.42 -26.38 -21.22
C THR A 773 -3.15 -27.16 -20.93
N ASN A 774 -2.84 -28.17 -21.75
CA ASN A 774 -1.59 -28.91 -21.61
C ASN A 774 -0.40 -28.06 -22.05
N GLN A 775 0.42 -27.63 -21.10
CA GLN A 775 1.57 -26.74 -21.33
C GLN A 775 2.59 -27.33 -22.29
N ASN A 776 2.75 -28.66 -22.32
CA ASN A 776 3.68 -29.36 -23.22
C ASN A 776 3.36 -29.17 -24.70
N SER A 777 2.22 -28.55 -25.04
CA SER A 777 1.78 -28.34 -26.41
C SER A 777 2.30 -27.04 -27.04
N PHE A 778 2.90 -26.11 -26.27
CA PHE A 778 3.13 -24.72 -26.70
C PHE A 778 4.61 -24.29 -26.82
N GLY A 779 5.55 -25.22 -26.62
CA GLY A 779 6.96 -25.00 -26.92
C GLY A 779 7.89 -26.08 -26.38
N THR A 780 9.19 -25.77 -26.29
CA THR A 780 10.22 -26.71 -25.80
C THR A 780 10.44 -26.63 -24.30
N GLY A 781 9.92 -25.58 -23.65
CA GLY A 781 9.94 -25.37 -22.21
C GLY A 781 8.53 -25.33 -21.63
N TRP A 782 8.44 -25.14 -20.33
CA TRP A 782 7.19 -24.89 -19.62
C TRP A 782 6.92 -23.39 -19.51
N GLU A 783 5.68 -22.97 -19.27
CA GLU A 783 5.38 -21.57 -18.92
C GLU A 783 5.51 -21.41 -17.40
N MET A 784 6.04 -20.28 -16.92
CA MET A 784 6.01 -19.99 -15.48
C MET A 784 4.60 -19.54 -15.05
N GLY A 785 4.14 -19.99 -13.88
CA GLY A 785 2.88 -19.59 -13.27
C GLY A 785 1.69 -20.49 -13.63
N ALA A 786 0.50 -20.08 -13.19
CA ALA A 786 -0.72 -20.88 -13.33
C ALA A 786 -1.36 -20.82 -14.72
N TYR A 787 -1.00 -19.82 -15.53
CA TYR A 787 -1.59 -19.58 -16.84
C TYR A 787 -0.59 -19.84 -17.98
N VAL A 788 -1.05 -20.56 -19.00
CA VAL A 788 -0.32 -20.76 -20.26
C VAL A 788 -0.53 -19.59 -21.21
N TYR A 789 0.52 -19.21 -21.93
CA TYR A 789 0.36 -18.44 -23.14
C TYR A 789 -0.29 -19.29 -24.25
N VAL A 790 -1.52 -18.93 -24.64
CA VAL A 790 -2.20 -19.54 -25.79
C VAL A 790 -2.12 -18.60 -27.00
N PRO A 791 -1.53 -19.04 -28.13
CA PRO A 791 -1.49 -18.27 -29.37
C PRO A 791 -2.88 -17.85 -29.87
N GLU A 792 -3.00 -16.63 -30.39
CA GLU A 792 -4.27 -15.99 -30.79
C GLU A 792 -5.04 -16.79 -31.87
N ASN A 793 -4.33 -17.52 -32.73
CA ASN A 793 -4.93 -18.40 -33.74
C ASN A 793 -5.57 -19.67 -33.16
N LEU A 794 -5.35 -19.97 -31.87
CA LEU A 794 -5.95 -21.06 -31.12
C LEU A 794 -6.92 -20.56 -30.03
N SER A 795 -7.05 -19.24 -29.84
CA SER A 795 -7.89 -18.62 -28.81
C SER A 795 -9.36 -18.45 -29.21
N ALA A 796 -9.77 -18.88 -30.41
CA ALA A 796 -11.11 -18.64 -30.97
C ALA A 796 -12.26 -19.41 -30.25
N MET A 797 -11.97 -20.16 -29.18
CA MET A 797 -12.96 -20.89 -28.38
C MET A 797 -12.84 -20.69 -26.85
N HIS A 798 -12.10 -19.69 -26.36
CA HIS A 798 -11.85 -19.54 -24.92
C HIS A 798 -12.11 -18.13 -24.36
#